data_AF-A0A345NZ63-F1
#
_entry.id   AF-A0A345NZ63-F1
#
_cell.length_a   1.000
_cell.length_b   1.000
_cell.length_c   1.000
_cell.angle_alpha   90.00
_cell.angle_beta   90.00
_cell.angle_gamma   90.00
#
_symmetry.space_group_name_H-M   'P 1'
#
loop_
_entity.id
_entity.type
_entity.pdbx_description
1 polymer ?
#
loop_
_entity_poly.entity_id
_entity_poly.type
_entity_poly.pdbx_seq_one_letter_code
_entity_poly.pdbx_strand_id
1 'polypeptide(L)'
;MITILLAIFIPFFAACLVPFIHKFLTGRRIGWFVITVPLLLFILLLQLVPSLSRGATHLYTFPWIPSADVYFTTHLDGLSMIFALLITGIGSLVVLYSIYYLSEREAIGRFYTYLLLFMGAMLGVVLSDNLIVLYVFWELTSISSFLLIAFWFHRKQSRYGAKKSMLITVTGGIFMLAGFLMLYTITGTFSLQELIGMRDVIAVDTLFIPIMLCVLLGAFTKSAQFPFHIWLPDAMEAPTPVSAYLHSATMVKAGIYLVARFTPVFAGNVTWFIIVSCVGLLTMLWGSVNAVKQTDLKALLAFSTVSQLGMIMSMLGIGSLAFASSESAHVALFTAATFAALFHLINHSTFKGSLFMVVGILDHQLGTRNIKRLGGLATLMPITFTIAVIGSFSMAGLPPFNGFLSKELFFEAMLSLRSANFFTLDTLTLLFPIVAWIGSIFTFIYCMVIVFQSFLGSVPAPFPGQRPAHEAPIQMLIAPIVLGSLVLMIFFFPNVLGTYLLGPAMIAVYPHLVGMENLVPEIHAWHGWNTPIFMTLGVVIAGILLYRFLRYWKGVYRLGILQWTLDRFYNASLSWVERIATVITKTYMTGSVRDYVAYIMLFFIAFIGIALVGFQQFIFDFSNDAPVEINESLIIFVMMCSSVAILFAKSRITAIILNGVLGYSIAILFVVFRAPDLALTQIIVETVTTVLFLLCFYYLPEWRSEHKSISMRVRNGIIAVTSGVVVIVVALLVQGHSLYPSISIYYETASRLAGGMNVVNTILGDFRAFDTMLEVLVLFIAGLGVFSLVKLRRKKGADRAEEK
;
A
#
# COMPACT_ATOMS: atom_id res chain seq x y z
N MET A 1 -34.80 -13.68 2.69
CA MET A 1 -33.35 -13.69 2.93
C MET A 1 -32.78 -12.39 2.37
N ILE A 2 -32.30 -11.48 3.23
CA ILE A 2 -31.40 -10.41 2.80
C ILE A 2 -30.21 -11.13 2.16
N THR A 3 -29.94 -10.91 0.87
CA THR A 3 -28.77 -11.50 0.21
C THR A 3 -27.54 -11.08 1.02
N ILE A 4 -26.63 -12.01 1.36
CA ILE A 4 -25.44 -11.73 2.18
C ILE A 4 -24.62 -10.56 1.63
N LEU A 5 -24.70 -10.34 0.31
CA LEU A 5 -24.23 -9.14 -0.37
C LEU A 5 -24.69 -7.83 0.29
N LEU A 6 -25.96 -7.71 0.68
CA LEU A 6 -26.47 -6.52 1.38
C LEU A 6 -25.82 -6.32 2.75
N ALA A 7 -25.38 -7.38 3.44
CA ALA A 7 -24.67 -7.24 4.72
C ALA A 7 -23.35 -6.48 4.55
N ILE A 8 -22.68 -6.59 3.38
CA ILE A 8 -21.48 -5.82 3.03
C ILE A 8 -21.84 -4.35 2.78
N PHE A 9 -22.95 -4.08 2.08
CA PHE A 9 -23.31 -2.73 1.65
C PHE A 9 -24.04 -1.88 2.68
N ILE A 10 -24.75 -2.49 3.65
CA ILE A 10 -25.47 -1.77 4.72
C ILE A 10 -24.55 -0.76 5.46
N PRO A 11 -23.34 -1.12 5.92
CA PRO A 11 -22.42 -0.15 6.54
C PRO A 11 -22.03 1.00 5.62
N PHE A 12 -21.84 0.76 4.32
CA PHE A 12 -21.51 1.82 3.36
C PHE A 12 -22.68 2.80 3.16
N PHE A 13 -23.90 2.28 3.00
CA PHE A 13 -25.09 3.14 2.93
C PHE A 13 -25.28 3.95 4.21
N ALA A 14 -25.10 3.32 5.38
CA ALA A 14 -25.15 4.03 6.65
C ALA A 14 -24.06 5.11 6.76
N ALA A 15 -22.83 4.81 6.33
CA ALA A 15 -21.73 5.77 6.32
C ALA A 15 -22.04 7.01 5.46
N CYS A 16 -22.69 6.83 4.31
CA CYS A 16 -23.16 7.92 3.46
C CYS A 16 -24.28 8.75 4.11
N LEU A 17 -25.15 8.12 4.90
CA LEU A 17 -26.27 8.80 5.58
C LEU A 17 -25.83 9.57 6.83
N VAL A 18 -24.76 9.14 7.51
CA VAL A 18 -24.27 9.76 8.76
C VAL A 18 -24.09 11.28 8.65
N PRO A 19 -23.43 11.86 7.63
CA PRO A 19 -23.29 13.31 7.49
C PRO A 19 -24.61 14.07 7.34
N PHE A 20 -25.64 13.46 6.73
CA PHE A 20 -26.95 14.07 6.58
C PHE A 20 -27.75 14.00 7.88
N ILE A 21 -27.74 12.83 8.52
CA ILE A 21 -28.42 12.60 9.81
C ILE A 21 -27.79 13.43 10.91
N HIS A 22 -26.47 13.68 10.86
CA HIS A 22 -25.78 14.53 11.82
C HIS A 22 -26.33 15.96 11.88
N LYS A 23 -26.96 16.46 10.80
CA LYS A 23 -27.62 17.76 10.80
C LYS A 23 -28.87 17.80 11.70
N PHE A 24 -29.51 16.65 11.92
CA PHE A 24 -30.74 16.51 12.72
C PHE A 24 -30.47 15.90 14.10
N LEU A 25 -29.55 14.94 14.19
CA LEU A 25 -29.14 14.26 15.42
C LEU A 25 -27.70 14.65 15.79
N THR A 26 -27.57 15.52 16.78
CA THR A 26 -26.27 16.02 17.26
C THR A 26 -25.80 15.31 18.53
N GLY A 27 -24.50 15.45 18.82
CA GLY A 27 -23.87 14.87 20.01
C GLY A 27 -23.94 13.34 20.07
N ARG A 28 -24.23 12.80 21.25
CA ARG A 28 -24.27 11.34 21.50
C ARG A 28 -25.36 10.59 20.73
N ARG A 29 -26.43 11.27 20.28
CA ARG A 29 -27.57 10.63 19.60
C ARG A 29 -27.18 9.97 18.27
N ILE A 30 -26.19 10.52 17.57
CA ILE A 30 -25.73 9.93 16.32
C ILE A 30 -25.08 8.56 16.52
N GLY A 31 -24.37 8.36 17.64
CA GLY A 31 -23.77 7.06 17.94
C GLY A 31 -24.82 6.00 18.26
N TRP A 32 -25.95 6.38 18.86
CA TRP A 32 -27.11 5.51 19.04
C TRP A 32 -27.83 5.16 17.75
N PHE A 33 -27.78 6.01 16.74
CA PHE A 33 -28.18 5.62 15.39
C PHE A 33 -27.17 4.62 14.80
N VAL A 34 -25.87 4.93 14.87
CA VAL A 34 -24.81 4.13 14.27
C VAL A 34 -24.73 2.71 14.87
N ILE A 35 -24.97 2.53 16.17
CA ILE A 35 -24.91 1.20 16.81
C ILE A 35 -25.97 0.23 16.27
N THR A 36 -27.09 0.73 15.75
CA THR A 36 -28.15 -0.13 15.19
C THR A 36 -27.64 -0.95 14.02
N VAL A 37 -26.69 -0.42 13.24
CA VAL A 37 -26.12 -1.07 12.06
C VAL A 37 -25.35 -2.35 12.41
N PRO A 38 -24.24 -2.30 13.20
CA PRO A 38 -23.54 -3.52 13.58
C PRO A 38 -24.38 -4.46 14.44
N LEU A 39 -25.27 -3.94 15.29
CA LEU A 39 -26.11 -4.78 16.14
C LEU A 39 -27.12 -5.60 15.31
N LEU A 40 -27.78 -4.96 14.34
CA LEU A 40 -28.67 -5.63 13.40
C LEU A 40 -27.92 -6.70 12.60
N LEU A 41 -26.76 -6.35 12.03
CA LEU A 41 -25.94 -7.29 11.26
C LEU A 41 -25.48 -8.47 12.12
N PHE A 42 -25.06 -8.22 13.36
CA PHE A 42 -24.67 -9.27 14.31
C PHE A 42 -25.82 -10.23 14.59
N ILE A 43 -27.03 -9.72 14.88
CA ILE A 43 -28.22 -10.55 15.12
C ILE A 43 -28.59 -11.38 13.89
N LEU A 44 -28.57 -10.77 12.70
CA LEU A 44 -28.87 -11.47 11.44
C LEU A 44 -27.87 -12.60 11.15
N LEU A 45 -26.57 -12.35 11.38
CA LEU A 45 -25.54 -13.38 11.20
C LEU A 45 -25.64 -14.48 12.26
N LEU A 46 -25.96 -14.12 13.51
CA LEU A 46 -26.15 -15.08 14.61
C LEU A 46 -27.27 -16.09 14.29
N GLN A 47 -28.34 -15.65 13.61
CA GLN A 47 -29.46 -16.52 13.19
C GLN A 47 -29.05 -17.55 12.14
N LEU A 48 -27.97 -17.33 11.39
CA LEU A 48 -27.44 -18.26 10.38
C LEU A 48 -26.45 -19.28 10.97
N VAL A 49 -26.01 -19.11 12.22
CA VAL A 49 -25.05 -20.04 12.86
C VAL A 49 -25.59 -21.49 12.88
N PRO A 50 -26.85 -21.77 13.26
CA PRO A 50 -27.36 -23.14 13.28
C PRO A 50 -27.52 -23.79 11.89
N SER A 51 -27.67 -23.01 10.81
CA SER A 51 -27.67 -23.59 9.45
C SER A 51 -26.25 -23.93 9.00
N LEU A 52 -25.29 -23.03 9.26
CA LEU A 52 -23.88 -23.26 8.97
C LEU A 52 -23.29 -24.42 9.76
N SER A 53 -23.68 -24.59 11.03
CA SER A 53 -23.24 -25.72 11.85
C SER A 53 -23.71 -27.08 11.32
N ARG A 54 -24.74 -27.09 10.46
CA ARG A 54 -25.23 -28.29 9.75
C ARG A 54 -24.62 -28.44 8.36
N GLY A 55 -23.61 -27.65 8.02
CA GLY A 55 -22.88 -27.72 6.75
C GLY A 55 -23.48 -26.89 5.61
N ALA A 56 -24.50 -26.07 5.86
CA ALA A 56 -25.02 -25.18 4.82
C ALA A 56 -24.02 -24.05 4.52
N THR A 57 -23.72 -23.82 3.26
CA THR A 57 -23.01 -22.61 2.81
C THR A 57 -23.99 -21.69 2.06
N HIS A 58 -23.71 -20.40 2.08
CA HIS A 58 -24.54 -19.43 1.37
C HIS A 58 -23.70 -18.67 0.34
N LEU A 59 -23.96 -18.96 -0.93
CA LEU A 59 -23.29 -18.35 -2.07
C LEU A 59 -24.27 -17.46 -2.85
N TYR A 60 -23.83 -16.26 -3.21
CA TYR A 60 -24.61 -15.35 -4.05
C TYR A 60 -23.68 -14.58 -4.98
N THR A 61 -24.02 -14.52 -6.26
CA THR A 61 -23.18 -13.91 -7.29
C THR A 61 -23.92 -12.76 -7.97
N PHE A 62 -23.26 -11.61 -8.04
CA PHE A 62 -23.73 -10.46 -8.81
C PHE A 62 -22.66 -10.05 -9.85
N PRO A 63 -22.98 -9.95 -11.15
CA PRO A 63 -22.02 -9.58 -12.17
C PRO A 63 -21.57 -8.11 -12.02
N TRP A 64 -20.26 -7.86 -11.95
CA TRP A 64 -19.72 -6.50 -11.91
C TRP A 64 -19.08 -6.08 -13.23
N ILE A 65 -18.05 -6.81 -13.67
CA ILE A 65 -17.35 -6.61 -14.94
C ILE A 65 -17.17 -7.99 -15.60
N PRO A 66 -18.23 -8.55 -16.22
CA PRO A 66 -18.18 -9.89 -16.80
C PRO A 66 -17.10 -10.07 -17.87
N SER A 67 -16.77 -9.01 -18.62
CA SER A 67 -15.71 -9.04 -19.64
C SER A 67 -14.29 -9.22 -19.08
N ALA A 68 -14.11 -9.10 -17.77
CA ALA A 68 -12.85 -9.30 -17.07
C ALA A 68 -12.95 -10.38 -15.98
N ASP A 69 -14.00 -11.21 -16.02
CA ASP A 69 -14.31 -12.25 -15.04
C ASP A 69 -14.38 -11.76 -13.58
N VAL A 70 -14.81 -10.50 -13.40
CA VAL A 70 -15.01 -9.92 -12.08
C VAL A 70 -16.48 -9.95 -11.68
N TYR A 71 -16.78 -10.78 -10.68
CA TYR A 71 -18.11 -10.95 -10.11
C TYR A 71 -18.10 -10.64 -8.62
N PHE A 72 -19.10 -9.90 -8.12
CA PHE A 72 -19.38 -9.80 -6.69
C PHE A 72 -20.00 -11.11 -6.20
N THR A 73 -19.13 -12.11 -6.02
CA THR A 73 -19.49 -13.39 -5.43
C THR A 73 -19.25 -13.33 -3.93
N THR A 74 -20.32 -13.43 -3.15
CA THR A 74 -20.24 -13.59 -1.70
C THR A 74 -20.36 -15.05 -1.32
N HIS A 75 -19.47 -15.51 -0.45
CA HIS A 75 -19.48 -16.85 0.10
C HIS A 75 -19.42 -16.78 1.63
N LEU A 76 -20.53 -17.13 2.29
CA LEU A 76 -20.60 -17.28 3.74
C LEU A 76 -20.51 -18.75 4.11
N ASP A 77 -19.45 -19.07 4.82
CA ASP A 77 -19.07 -20.37 5.36
C ASP A 77 -18.61 -20.23 6.83
N GLY A 78 -18.14 -21.31 7.44
CA GLY A 78 -17.77 -21.28 8.86
C GLY A 78 -16.63 -20.32 9.19
N LEU A 79 -15.60 -20.25 8.34
CA LEU A 79 -14.45 -19.36 8.57
C LEU A 79 -14.89 -17.90 8.45
N SER A 80 -15.60 -17.53 7.39
CA SER A 80 -16.11 -16.16 7.23
C SER A 80 -17.10 -15.77 8.32
N MET A 81 -17.92 -16.70 8.81
CA MET A 81 -18.86 -16.46 9.90
C MET A 81 -18.17 -16.05 11.21
N ILE A 82 -17.07 -16.71 11.60
CA ILE A 82 -16.30 -16.31 12.80
C ILE A 82 -15.87 -14.84 12.69
N PHE A 83 -15.29 -14.47 11.55
CA PHE A 83 -14.81 -13.11 11.34
C PHE A 83 -15.95 -12.11 11.22
N ALA A 84 -17.05 -12.44 10.54
CA ALA A 84 -18.22 -11.58 10.41
C ALA A 84 -18.87 -11.28 11.77
N LEU A 85 -18.98 -12.28 12.66
CA LEU A 85 -19.46 -12.11 14.03
C LEU A 85 -18.49 -11.28 14.89
N LEU A 86 -17.17 -11.46 14.74
CA LEU A 86 -16.18 -10.63 15.42
C LEU A 86 -16.26 -9.16 14.96
N ILE A 87 -16.35 -8.93 13.64
CA ILE A 87 -16.44 -7.59 13.04
C ILE A 87 -17.70 -6.87 13.52
N THR A 88 -18.87 -7.52 13.49
CA THR A 88 -20.15 -6.90 13.85
C THR A 88 -20.37 -6.84 15.36
N GLY A 89 -20.06 -7.92 16.09
CA GLY A 89 -20.19 -8.02 17.53
C GLY A 89 -19.28 -7.06 18.28
N ILE A 90 -17.96 -7.13 18.06
CA ILE A 90 -17.01 -6.18 18.69
C ILE A 90 -17.22 -4.77 18.13
N GLY A 91 -17.62 -4.64 16.86
CA GLY A 91 -18.01 -3.36 16.27
C GLY A 91 -19.13 -2.67 17.05
N SER A 92 -20.19 -3.41 17.42
CA SER A 92 -21.30 -2.88 18.22
C SER A 92 -20.84 -2.39 19.59
N LEU A 93 -19.99 -3.16 20.27
CA LEU A 93 -19.43 -2.82 21.58
C LEU A 93 -18.48 -1.62 21.51
N VAL A 94 -17.68 -1.52 20.45
CA VAL A 94 -16.80 -0.36 20.21
C VAL A 94 -17.62 0.89 19.92
N VAL A 95 -18.69 0.80 19.12
CA VAL A 95 -19.58 1.94 18.89
C VAL A 95 -20.18 2.39 20.23
N LEU A 96 -20.72 1.46 21.03
CA LEU A 96 -21.25 1.78 22.36
C LEU A 96 -20.21 2.50 23.24
N TYR A 97 -18.99 1.94 23.33
CA TYR A 97 -17.90 2.52 24.09
C TYR A 97 -17.50 3.93 23.57
N SER A 98 -17.49 4.12 22.24
CA SER A 98 -17.13 5.40 21.62
C SER A 98 -18.09 6.54 21.93
N ILE A 99 -19.38 6.26 22.15
CA ILE A 99 -20.42 7.27 22.50
C ILE A 99 -20.04 8.01 23.79
N TYR A 100 -19.43 7.30 24.74
CA TYR A 100 -19.08 7.83 26.06
C TYR A 100 -17.60 8.20 26.17
N TYR A 101 -16.74 7.67 25.30
CA TYR A 101 -15.32 8.02 25.24
C TYR A 101 -15.06 9.35 24.51
N LEU A 102 -15.75 9.61 23.40
CA LEU A 102 -15.54 10.84 22.61
C LEU A 102 -16.32 12.02 23.22
N SER A 103 -15.67 13.19 23.26
CA SER A 103 -16.34 14.43 23.68
C SER A 103 -17.22 14.98 22.56
N GLU A 104 -18.31 15.68 22.90
CA GLU A 104 -19.22 16.29 21.91
C GLU A 104 -18.57 17.41 21.08
N ARG A 105 -17.39 17.89 21.47
CA ARG A 105 -16.61 18.89 20.73
C ARG A 105 -15.83 18.30 19.56
N GLU A 106 -15.66 16.97 19.54
CA GLU A 106 -14.95 16.27 18.48
C GLU A 106 -15.84 16.10 17.24
N ALA A 107 -15.22 15.86 16.09
CA ALA A 107 -15.93 15.60 14.84
C ALA A 107 -16.53 14.17 14.80
N ILE A 108 -17.55 13.91 15.63
CA ILE A 108 -18.15 12.59 15.85
C ILE A 108 -18.77 12.00 14.57
N GLY A 109 -19.44 12.82 13.74
CA GLY A 109 -20.00 12.34 12.47
C GLY A 109 -18.93 11.75 11.55
N ARG A 110 -17.79 12.45 11.42
CA ARG A 110 -16.64 11.97 10.64
C ARG A 110 -16.06 10.68 11.21
N PHE A 111 -15.95 10.57 12.53
CA PHE A 111 -15.50 9.34 13.18
C PHE A 111 -16.38 8.14 12.81
N TYR A 112 -17.70 8.27 12.92
CA TYR A 112 -18.61 7.16 12.61
C TYR A 112 -18.70 6.83 11.13
N THR A 113 -18.63 7.81 10.23
CA THR A 113 -18.52 7.55 8.79
C THR A 113 -17.30 6.69 8.49
N TYR A 114 -16.13 7.02 9.05
CA TYR A 114 -14.90 6.24 8.84
C TYR A 114 -14.98 4.85 9.47
N LEU A 115 -15.58 4.74 10.66
CA LEU A 115 -15.75 3.47 11.35
C LEU A 115 -16.68 2.51 10.57
N LEU A 116 -17.80 3.02 10.04
CA LEU A 116 -18.73 2.24 9.22
C LEU A 116 -18.15 1.86 7.87
N LEU A 117 -17.39 2.76 7.23
CA LEU A 117 -16.66 2.45 5.99
C LEU A 117 -15.65 1.32 6.22
N PHE A 118 -14.92 1.37 7.33
CA PHE A 118 -14.01 0.31 7.73
C PHE A 118 -14.73 -1.02 8.01
N MET A 119 -15.89 -0.98 8.68
CA MET A 119 -16.70 -2.17 8.97
C MET A 119 -17.22 -2.84 7.68
N GLY A 120 -17.77 -2.05 6.75
CA GLY A 120 -18.21 -2.54 5.45
C GLY A 120 -17.07 -3.14 4.65
N ALA A 121 -15.90 -2.48 4.64
CA ALA A 121 -14.71 -2.99 3.98
C ALA A 121 -14.23 -4.33 4.58
N MET A 122 -14.20 -4.45 5.92
CA MET A 122 -13.81 -5.70 6.59
C MET A 122 -14.80 -6.84 6.34
N LEU A 123 -16.12 -6.56 6.31
CA LEU A 123 -17.12 -7.55 5.91
C LEU A 123 -16.93 -7.97 4.46
N GLY A 124 -16.62 -7.01 3.57
CA GLY A 124 -16.28 -7.26 2.19
C GLY A 124 -15.08 -8.20 2.03
N VAL A 125 -13.97 -7.96 2.74
CA VAL A 125 -12.78 -8.84 2.71
C VAL A 125 -13.14 -10.28 3.09
N VAL A 126 -13.97 -10.45 4.10
CA VAL A 126 -14.26 -11.76 4.70
C VAL A 126 -15.35 -12.53 3.94
N LEU A 127 -16.29 -11.83 3.31
CA LEU A 127 -17.40 -12.45 2.59
C LEU A 127 -17.14 -12.61 1.09
N SER A 128 -16.08 -12.01 0.55
CA SER A 128 -15.77 -12.10 -0.90
C SER A 128 -15.11 -13.43 -1.25
N ASP A 129 -15.62 -14.08 -2.29
CA ASP A 129 -14.99 -15.23 -2.94
C ASP A 129 -14.10 -14.82 -4.12
N ASN A 130 -14.47 -13.76 -4.84
CA ASN A 130 -13.69 -13.27 -5.97
C ASN A 130 -12.45 -12.49 -5.50
N LEU A 131 -11.26 -12.85 -5.99
CA LEU A 131 -9.98 -12.29 -5.54
C LEU A 131 -9.83 -10.78 -5.82
N ILE A 132 -10.34 -10.27 -6.93
CA ILE A 132 -10.28 -8.84 -7.26
C ILE A 132 -11.19 -8.05 -6.33
N VAL A 133 -12.40 -8.57 -6.05
CA VAL A 133 -13.32 -7.95 -5.10
C VAL A 133 -12.75 -7.97 -3.68
N LEU A 134 -12.12 -9.09 -3.27
CA LEU A 134 -11.39 -9.17 -2.01
C LEU A 134 -10.30 -8.10 -1.93
N TYR A 135 -9.51 -7.92 -3.00
CA TYR A 135 -8.47 -6.88 -3.09
C TYR A 135 -9.05 -5.46 -2.99
N VAL A 136 -10.15 -5.17 -3.67
CA VAL A 136 -10.83 -3.86 -3.56
C VAL A 136 -11.22 -3.58 -2.12
N PHE A 137 -11.86 -4.53 -1.45
CA PHE A 137 -12.20 -4.37 -0.04
C PHE A 137 -10.96 -4.31 0.86
N TRP A 138 -9.91 -5.05 0.55
CA TRP A 138 -8.63 -5.00 1.24
C TRP A 138 -8.04 -3.58 1.22
N GLU A 139 -8.01 -2.92 0.07
CA GLU A 139 -7.55 -1.53 -0.02
C GLU A 139 -8.51 -0.53 0.62
N LEU A 140 -9.82 -0.77 0.56
CA LEU A 140 -10.78 0.03 1.33
C LEU A 140 -10.52 -0.06 2.84
N THR A 141 -10.08 -1.21 3.36
CA THR A 141 -9.62 -1.31 4.77
C THR A 141 -8.33 -0.49 5.01
N SER A 142 -7.39 -0.47 4.05
CA SER A 142 -6.19 0.38 4.11
C SER A 142 -6.54 1.87 4.20
N ILE A 143 -7.42 2.34 3.32
CA ILE A 143 -7.81 3.75 3.24
C ILE A 143 -8.60 4.17 4.48
N SER A 144 -9.59 3.38 4.90
CA SER A 144 -10.39 3.69 6.08
C SER A 144 -9.58 3.65 7.37
N SER A 145 -8.67 2.69 7.53
CA SER A 145 -7.75 2.66 8.69
C SER A 145 -6.82 3.86 8.71
N PHE A 146 -6.29 4.29 7.56
CA PHE A 146 -5.50 5.52 7.45
C PHE A 146 -6.29 6.75 7.94
N LEU A 147 -7.55 6.89 7.52
CA LEU A 147 -8.43 7.99 7.95
C LEU A 147 -8.73 7.96 9.45
N LEU A 148 -8.92 6.76 10.02
CA LEU A 148 -9.14 6.58 11.45
C LEU A 148 -7.89 6.86 12.31
N ILE A 149 -6.71 6.45 11.85
CA ILE A 149 -5.44 6.75 12.54
C ILE A 149 -5.13 8.26 12.47
N ALA A 150 -5.41 8.88 11.33
CA ALA A 150 -5.25 10.32 11.12
C ALA A 150 -6.42 11.16 11.68
N PHE A 151 -7.29 10.62 12.55
CA PHE A 151 -8.47 11.34 13.05
C PHE A 151 -8.11 12.71 13.65
N TRP A 152 -7.07 12.76 14.49
CA TRP A 152 -6.48 14.01 14.99
C TRP A 152 -5.37 14.53 14.07
N PHE A 153 -5.72 14.81 12.82
CA PHE A 153 -4.79 15.21 11.75
C PHE A 153 -3.93 16.44 12.07
N HIS A 154 -4.30 17.27 13.04
CA HIS A 154 -3.46 18.39 13.50
C HIS A 154 -2.17 17.93 14.21
N ARG A 155 -2.15 16.73 14.81
CA ARG A 155 -0.96 16.17 15.49
C ARG A 155 0.02 15.57 14.48
N LYS A 156 1.29 15.96 14.58
CA LYS A 156 2.36 15.45 13.69
C LYS A 156 2.53 13.93 13.81
N GLN A 157 2.45 13.39 15.03
CA GLN A 157 2.58 11.96 15.30
C GLN A 157 1.44 11.14 14.68
N SER A 158 0.18 11.59 14.80
CA SER A 158 -0.96 10.92 14.16
C SER A 158 -0.82 10.90 12.63
N ARG A 159 -0.38 12.00 11.99
CA ARG A 159 -0.10 12.02 10.55
C ARG A 159 1.03 11.07 10.16
N TYR A 160 2.10 11.00 10.96
CA TYR A 160 3.22 10.12 10.71
C TYR A 160 2.82 8.64 10.81
N GLY A 161 2.15 8.26 11.90
CA GLY A 161 1.66 6.88 12.10
C GLY A 161 0.69 6.44 11.00
N ALA A 162 -0.23 7.33 10.59
CA ALA A 162 -1.14 7.06 9.48
C ALA A 162 -0.39 6.83 8.16
N LYS A 163 0.53 7.74 7.78
CA LYS A 163 1.34 7.59 6.55
C LYS A 163 2.16 6.30 6.54
N LYS A 164 2.82 5.98 7.65
CA LYS A 164 3.63 4.76 7.80
C LYS A 164 2.77 3.50 7.65
N SER A 165 1.62 3.45 8.32
CA SER A 165 0.66 2.34 8.21
C SER A 165 0.13 2.17 6.79
N MET A 166 -0.26 3.28 6.14
CA MET A 166 -0.70 3.24 4.74
C MET A 166 0.40 2.72 3.83
N LEU A 167 1.61 3.27 3.91
CA LEU A 167 2.70 2.89 3.01
C LEU A 167 3.06 1.40 3.14
N ILE A 168 3.18 0.87 4.36
CA ILE A 168 3.50 -0.55 4.55
C ILE A 168 2.37 -1.45 4.08
N THR A 169 1.14 -1.14 4.44
CA THR A 169 0.03 -2.05 4.18
C THR A 169 -0.48 -2.00 2.74
N VAL A 170 -0.43 -0.83 2.07
CA VAL A 170 -0.73 -0.70 0.64
C VAL A 170 0.37 -1.34 -0.20
N THR A 171 1.65 -1.21 0.18
CA THR A 171 2.75 -1.90 -0.52
C THR A 171 2.54 -3.41 -0.50
N GLY A 172 2.17 -3.98 0.65
CA GLY A 172 1.82 -5.40 0.73
C GLY A 172 0.57 -5.77 -0.07
N GLY A 173 -0.44 -4.91 -0.11
CA GLY A 173 -1.62 -5.08 -0.95
C GLY A 173 -1.29 -5.13 -2.45
N ILE A 174 -0.35 -4.29 -2.92
CA ILE A 174 0.11 -4.32 -4.32
C ILE A 174 0.79 -5.64 -4.66
N PHE A 175 1.64 -6.18 -3.78
CA PHE A 175 2.22 -7.51 -3.97
C PHE A 175 1.14 -8.60 -3.98
N MET A 176 0.16 -8.52 -3.07
CA MET A 176 -0.97 -9.44 -3.06
C MET A 176 -1.75 -9.42 -4.38
N LEU A 177 -2.02 -8.22 -4.94
CA LEU A 177 -2.67 -8.08 -6.24
C LEU A 177 -1.83 -8.74 -7.35
N ALA A 178 -0.52 -8.53 -7.36
CA ALA A 178 0.36 -9.20 -8.32
C ALA A 178 0.25 -10.73 -8.21
N GLY A 179 0.19 -11.27 -6.98
CA GLY A 179 -0.04 -12.70 -6.74
C GLY A 179 -1.40 -13.19 -7.27
N PHE A 180 -2.48 -12.41 -7.09
CA PHE A 180 -3.80 -12.74 -7.61
C PHE A 180 -3.85 -12.72 -9.15
N LEU A 181 -3.18 -11.76 -9.78
CA LEU A 181 -3.09 -11.70 -11.24
C LEU A 181 -2.28 -12.87 -11.80
N MET A 182 -1.19 -13.27 -11.14
CA MET A 182 -0.42 -14.46 -11.53
C MET A 182 -1.26 -15.75 -11.36
N LEU A 183 -2.06 -15.88 -10.30
CA LEU A 183 -2.99 -17.02 -10.16
C LEU A 183 -3.98 -17.07 -11.32
N TYR A 184 -4.52 -15.93 -11.74
CA TYR A 184 -5.43 -15.83 -12.87
C TYR A 184 -4.79 -16.27 -14.18
N THR A 185 -3.50 -15.95 -14.42
CA THR A 185 -2.82 -16.39 -15.65
C THR A 185 -2.67 -17.91 -15.77
N ILE A 186 -2.65 -18.63 -14.65
CA ILE A 186 -2.54 -20.11 -14.62
C ILE A 186 -3.93 -20.75 -14.70
N THR A 187 -4.90 -20.19 -13.97
CA THR A 187 -6.18 -20.86 -13.71
C THR A 187 -7.34 -20.33 -14.55
N GLY A 188 -7.22 -19.13 -15.12
CA GLY A 188 -8.28 -18.48 -15.89
C GLY A 188 -9.48 -18.02 -15.06
N THR A 189 -9.39 -18.01 -13.72
CA THR A 189 -10.50 -17.64 -12.84
C THR A 189 -10.04 -16.81 -11.64
N PHE A 190 -10.94 -15.96 -11.15
CA PHE A 190 -10.77 -15.23 -9.89
C PHE A 190 -11.60 -15.80 -8.74
N SER A 191 -12.35 -16.90 -8.94
CA SER A 191 -13.11 -17.54 -7.86
C SER A 191 -12.19 -18.35 -6.95
N LEU A 192 -12.20 -18.03 -5.66
CA LEU A 192 -11.41 -18.77 -4.70
C LEU A 192 -11.87 -20.24 -4.55
N GLN A 193 -13.17 -20.54 -4.62
CA GLN A 193 -13.63 -21.93 -4.59
C GLN A 193 -13.06 -22.76 -5.75
N GLU A 194 -13.02 -22.18 -6.96
CA GLU A 194 -12.44 -22.84 -8.13
C GLU A 194 -10.93 -23.03 -7.98
N LEU A 195 -10.21 -22.04 -7.43
CA LEU A 195 -8.78 -22.16 -7.14
C LEU A 195 -8.45 -23.30 -6.18
N ILE A 196 -9.30 -23.54 -5.16
CA ILE A 196 -9.13 -24.68 -4.24
C ILE A 196 -9.24 -26.01 -4.99
N GLY A 197 -10.14 -26.11 -5.97
CA GLY A 197 -10.27 -27.29 -6.84
C GLY A 197 -9.11 -27.48 -7.82
N MET A 198 -8.37 -26.42 -8.14
CA MET A 198 -7.24 -26.43 -9.09
C MET A 198 -5.86 -26.50 -8.39
N ARG A 199 -5.82 -26.88 -7.12
CA ARG A 199 -4.59 -26.97 -6.30
C ARG A 199 -3.45 -27.69 -7.01
N ASP A 200 -3.71 -28.85 -7.61
CA ASP A 200 -2.66 -29.68 -8.22
C ASP A 200 -2.03 -29.01 -9.44
N VAL A 201 -2.81 -28.23 -10.20
CA VAL A 201 -2.33 -27.42 -11.32
C VAL A 201 -1.44 -26.29 -10.81
N ILE A 202 -1.90 -25.58 -9.77
CA ILE A 202 -1.16 -24.46 -9.17
C ILE A 202 0.17 -24.94 -8.57
N ALA A 203 0.18 -26.11 -7.92
CA ALA A 203 1.34 -26.64 -7.19
C ALA A 203 2.54 -27.01 -8.08
N VAL A 204 2.29 -27.36 -9.34
CA VAL A 204 3.33 -27.79 -10.31
C VAL A 204 3.84 -26.62 -11.16
N ASP A 205 3.13 -25.49 -11.19
CA ASP A 205 3.50 -24.34 -12.01
C ASP A 205 4.78 -23.63 -11.51
N THR A 206 5.59 -23.12 -12.44
CA THR A 206 6.82 -22.38 -12.15
C THR A 206 6.60 -21.11 -11.31
N LEU A 207 5.42 -20.50 -11.40
CA LEU A 207 5.05 -19.29 -10.67
C LEU A 207 4.53 -19.57 -9.25
N PHE A 208 4.42 -20.84 -8.82
CA PHE A 208 3.91 -21.21 -7.49
C PHE A 208 4.59 -20.43 -6.34
N ILE A 209 5.93 -20.41 -6.32
CA ILE A 209 6.68 -19.74 -5.24
C ILE A 209 6.50 -18.20 -5.31
N PRO A 210 6.70 -17.52 -6.45
CA PRO A 210 6.40 -16.09 -6.59
C PRO A 210 4.99 -15.71 -6.13
N ILE A 211 3.98 -16.48 -6.55
CA ILE A 211 2.57 -16.28 -6.17
C ILE A 211 2.42 -16.36 -4.65
N MET A 212 2.89 -17.47 -4.07
CA MET A 212 2.79 -17.73 -2.64
C MET A 212 3.45 -16.61 -1.83
N LEU A 213 4.66 -16.18 -2.21
CA LEU A 213 5.37 -15.09 -1.55
C LEU A 213 4.61 -13.76 -1.67
N CYS A 214 4.05 -13.45 -2.83
CA CYS A 214 3.26 -12.24 -3.06
C CYS A 214 2.00 -12.19 -2.18
N VAL A 215 1.27 -13.30 -2.08
CA VAL A 215 0.09 -13.43 -1.20
C VAL A 215 0.50 -13.33 0.28
N LEU A 216 1.58 -14.00 0.68
CA LEU A 216 2.10 -13.94 2.05
C LEU A 216 2.61 -12.54 2.43
N LEU A 217 3.22 -11.79 1.51
CA LEU A 217 3.61 -10.38 1.75
C LEU A 217 2.38 -9.51 2.05
N GLY A 218 1.27 -9.71 1.33
CA GLY A 218 -0.02 -9.11 1.66
C GLY A 218 -0.47 -9.47 3.08
N ALA A 219 -0.52 -10.76 3.40
CA ALA A 219 -0.94 -11.23 4.73
C ALA A 219 -0.06 -10.68 5.87
N PHE A 220 1.26 -10.77 5.73
CA PHE A 220 2.24 -10.40 6.76
C PHE A 220 2.27 -8.91 7.03
N THR A 221 2.12 -8.07 6.00
CA THR A 221 2.06 -6.62 6.17
C THR A 221 0.81 -6.18 6.94
N LYS A 222 -0.38 -6.72 6.64
CA LYS A 222 -1.62 -6.40 7.36
C LYS A 222 -1.70 -6.99 8.76
N SER A 223 -1.19 -8.19 8.96
CA SER A 223 -1.17 -8.84 10.29
C SER A 223 0.04 -8.45 11.16
N ALA A 224 0.78 -7.40 10.76
CA ALA A 224 1.89 -6.85 11.50
C ALA A 224 2.94 -7.91 11.90
N GLN A 225 3.29 -8.80 10.96
CA GLN A 225 4.33 -9.81 11.16
C GLN A 225 5.72 -9.22 10.98
N PHE A 226 6.76 -9.93 11.41
CA PHE A 226 8.14 -9.55 11.16
C PHE A 226 8.47 -9.62 9.65
N PRO A 227 9.14 -8.61 9.06
CA PRO A 227 9.64 -7.36 9.66
C PRO A 227 8.67 -6.16 9.62
N PHE A 228 7.45 -6.34 9.10
CA PHE A 228 6.46 -5.29 8.84
C PHE A 228 5.65 -4.81 10.05
N HIS A 229 5.89 -5.32 11.25
CA HIS A 229 5.15 -4.97 12.48
C HIS A 229 5.25 -3.49 12.89
N ILE A 230 6.21 -2.75 12.36
CA ILE A 230 6.60 -1.40 12.78
C ILE A 230 5.50 -0.34 12.69
N TRP A 231 4.48 -0.52 11.85
CA TRP A 231 3.40 0.46 11.77
C TRP A 231 2.42 0.36 12.94
N LEU A 232 2.29 -0.81 13.57
CA LEU A 232 1.25 -1.05 14.57
C LEU A 232 1.46 -0.23 15.85
N PRO A 233 2.67 -0.14 16.43
CA PRO A 233 2.90 0.73 17.59
C PRO A 233 2.64 2.22 17.30
N ASP A 234 3.03 2.71 16.11
CA ASP A 234 2.82 4.11 15.71
C ASP A 234 1.34 4.43 15.39
N ALA A 235 0.54 3.41 15.08
CA ALA A 235 -0.91 3.55 14.90
C ALA A 235 -1.67 3.80 16.22
N MET A 236 -1.02 3.64 17.38
CA MET A 236 -1.63 3.86 18.72
C MET A 236 -1.95 5.32 19.04
N GLU A 237 -1.60 6.25 18.13
CA GLU A 237 -2.06 7.64 18.16
C GLU A 237 -3.56 7.79 17.83
N ALA A 238 -4.19 6.75 17.29
CA ALA A 238 -5.62 6.73 17.04
C ALA A 238 -6.45 6.82 18.36
N PRO A 239 -7.71 7.30 18.29
CA PRO A 239 -8.63 7.21 19.41
C PRO A 239 -8.76 5.77 19.91
N THR A 240 -8.85 5.56 21.22
CA THR A 240 -8.85 4.20 21.79
C THR A 240 -9.95 3.27 21.25
N PRO A 241 -11.19 3.73 20.93
CA PRO A 241 -12.17 2.89 20.27
C PRO A 241 -11.67 2.33 18.92
N VAL A 242 -10.91 3.11 18.15
CA VAL A 242 -10.27 2.66 16.90
C VAL A 242 -9.25 1.57 17.21
N SER A 243 -8.37 1.80 18.19
CA SER A 243 -7.35 0.81 18.55
C SER A 243 -7.97 -0.51 19.02
N ALA A 244 -9.03 -0.43 19.85
CA ALA A 244 -9.78 -1.58 20.30
C ALA A 244 -10.38 -2.36 19.11
N TYR A 245 -10.91 -1.68 18.10
CA TYR A 245 -11.52 -2.36 16.96
C TYR A 245 -10.52 -2.91 15.95
N LEU A 246 -9.65 -2.04 15.41
CA LEU A 246 -8.71 -2.36 14.34
C LEU A 246 -7.65 -3.38 14.80
N HIS A 247 -7.15 -3.22 16.01
CA HIS A 247 -6.00 -3.99 16.50
C HIS A 247 -6.40 -5.16 17.39
N SER A 248 -7.66 -5.25 17.84
CA SER A 248 -8.12 -6.44 18.58
C SER A 248 -8.90 -7.41 17.71
N ALA A 249 -9.74 -6.96 16.78
CA ALA A 249 -10.77 -7.85 16.19
C ALA A 249 -10.75 -7.94 14.66
N THR A 250 -10.23 -6.92 13.97
CA THR A 250 -10.54 -6.73 12.54
C THR A 250 -9.30 -6.65 11.66
N MET A 251 -8.73 -5.45 11.46
CA MET A 251 -7.69 -5.17 10.46
C MET A 251 -6.50 -6.12 10.57
N VAL A 252 -5.96 -6.29 11.79
CA VAL A 252 -4.77 -7.12 12.01
C VAL A 252 -5.05 -8.61 11.86
N LYS A 253 -6.32 -9.01 11.83
CA LYS A 253 -6.73 -10.39 11.57
C LYS A 253 -7.05 -10.65 10.10
N ALA A 254 -7.14 -9.62 9.24
CA ALA A 254 -7.35 -9.79 7.80
C ALA A 254 -6.25 -10.65 7.15
N GLY A 255 -4.99 -10.44 7.55
CA GLY A 255 -3.87 -11.29 7.10
C GLY A 255 -3.96 -12.73 7.60
N ILE A 256 -4.48 -12.93 8.82
CA ILE A 256 -4.70 -14.28 9.38
C ILE A 256 -5.84 -14.98 8.64
N TYR A 257 -6.93 -14.26 8.37
CA TYR A 257 -8.03 -14.74 7.53
C TYR A 257 -7.50 -15.17 6.16
N LEU A 258 -6.71 -14.32 5.50
CA LEU A 258 -6.16 -14.62 4.18
C LEU A 258 -5.30 -15.89 4.22
N VAL A 259 -4.41 -16.04 5.19
CA VAL A 259 -3.59 -17.26 5.33
C VAL A 259 -4.46 -18.48 5.57
N ALA A 260 -5.40 -18.45 6.53
CA ALA A 260 -6.30 -19.58 6.79
C ALA A 260 -7.13 -19.95 5.54
N ARG A 261 -7.56 -18.95 4.78
CA ARG A 261 -8.39 -19.08 3.59
C ARG A 261 -7.62 -19.62 2.37
N PHE A 262 -6.33 -19.30 2.27
CA PHE A 262 -5.43 -19.79 1.23
C PHE A 262 -4.65 -21.05 1.62
N THR A 263 -4.74 -21.51 2.88
CA THR A 263 -4.19 -22.80 3.30
C THR A 263 -4.63 -23.93 2.36
N PRO A 264 -5.91 -24.12 1.99
CA PRO A 264 -6.28 -25.18 1.04
C PRO A 264 -5.64 -25.07 -0.35
N VAL A 265 -5.13 -23.90 -0.75
CA VAL A 265 -4.50 -23.68 -2.06
C VAL A 265 -3.00 -23.97 -2.01
N PHE A 266 -2.29 -23.46 -0.99
CA PHE A 266 -0.82 -23.54 -0.91
C PHE A 266 -0.28 -24.62 0.04
N ALA A 267 -1.12 -25.15 0.95
CA ALA A 267 -0.68 -26.19 1.88
C ALA A 267 -0.36 -27.50 1.16
N GLY A 268 0.56 -28.26 1.74
CA GLY A 268 1.18 -29.46 1.13
C GLY A 268 2.62 -29.21 0.65
N ASN A 269 2.99 -27.97 0.33
CA ASN A 269 4.39 -27.60 0.15
C ASN A 269 5.01 -27.21 1.50
N VAL A 270 6.15 -27.83 1.83
CA VAL A 270 6.90 -27.56 3.07
C VAL A 270 7.30 -26.08 3.21
N THR A 271 7.48 -25.36 2.10
CA THR A 271 7.85 -23.94 2.10
C THR A 271 6.77 -23.06 2.74
N TRP A 272 5.49 -23.36 2.52
CA TRP A 272 4.38 -22.65 3.17
C TRP A 272 4.46 -22.80 4.70
N PHE A 273 4.60 -24.04 5.18
CA PHE A 273 4.80 -24.34 6.59
C PHE A 273 5.99 -23.59 7.18
N ILE A 274 7.17 -23.66 6.55
CA ILE A 274 8.40 -23.04 7.06
C ILE A 274 8.21 -21.53 7.16
N ILE A 275 7.77 -20.86 6.09
CA ILE A 275 7.67 -19.41 6.07
C ILE A 275 6.64 -18.93 7.09
N VAL A 276 5.42 -19.49 7.08
CA VAL A 276 4.34 -19.05 7.97
C VAL A 276 4.68 -19.33 9.44
N SER A 277 5.24 -20.51 9.75
CA SER A 277 5.56 -20.89 11.12
C SER A 277 6.75 -20.12 11.69
N CYS A 278 7.84 -20.00 10.92
CA CYS A 278 9.04 -19.29 11.36
C CYS A 278 8.79 -17.79 11.50
N VAL A 279 8.10 -17.16 10.54
CA VAL A 279 7.73 -15.74 10.63
C VAL A 279 6.81 -15.52 11.82
N GLY A 280 5.83 -16.41 12.05
CA GLY A 280 4.93 -16.34 13.21
C GLY A 280 5.68 -16.42 14.55
N LEU A 281 6.58 -17.40 14.71
CA LEU A 281 7.37 -17.56 15.94
C LEU A 281 8.35 -16.41 16.17
N LEU A 282 9.03 -15.95 15.13
CA LEU A 282 9.92 -14.78 15.22
C LEU A 282 9.14 -13.53 15.62
N THR A 283 7.95 -13.33 15.04
CA THR A 283 7.04 -12.24 15.39
C THR A 283 6.57 -12.34 16.84
N MET A 284 6.19 -13.55 17.27
CA MET A 284 5.75 -13.82 18.64
C MET A 284 6.83 -13.44 19.66
N LEU A 285 8.05 -13.92 19.45
CA LEU A 285 9.20 -13.65 20.32
C LEU A 285 9.55 -12.16 20.29
N TRP A 286 9.71 -11.58 19.11
CA TRP A 286 10.07 -10.17 18.97
C TRP A 286 9.04 -9.23 19.60
N GLY A 287 7.75 -9.50 19.38
CA GLY A 287 6.65 -8.73 19.98
C GLY A 287 6.64 -8.83 21.51
N SER A 288 6.79 -10.05 22.04
CA SER A 288 6.76 -10.27 23.49
C SER A 288 7.92 -9.59 24.23
N VAL A 289 9.14 -9.67 23.68
CA VAL A 289 10.33 -9.03 24.24
C VAL A 289 10.22 -7.50 24.22
N ASN A 290 9.72 -6.93 23.12
CA ASN A 290 9.57 -5.47 22.98
C ASN A 290 8.39 -4.90 23.76
N ALA A 291 7.36 -5.69 24.08
CA ALA A 291 6.25 -5.27 24.93
C ALA A 291 6.72 -4.90 26.36
N VAL A 292 7.60 -5.71 26.96
CA VAL A 292 8.15 -5.47 28.31
C VAL A 292 8.97 -4.18 28.41
N LYS A 293 9.56 -3.73 27.29
CA LYS A 293 10.34 -2.48 27.21
C LYS A 293 9.46 -1.23 27.25
N GLN A 294 8.18 -1.33 26.91
CA GLN A 294 7.29 -0.17 26.78
C GLN A 294 6.94 0.45 28.13
N THR A 295 6.70 1.76 28.10
CA THR A 295 6.23 2.53 29.27
C THR A 295 4.83 3.10 29.08
N ASP A 296 4.34 3.08 27.84
CA ASP A 296 3.00 3.48 27.44
C ASP A 296 2.12 2.24 27.32
N LEU A 297 0.94 2.25 27.95
CA LEU A 297 0.05 1.09 27.97
C LEU A 297 -0.49 0.73 26.57
N LYS A 298 -0.78 1.70 25.70
CA LYS A 298 -1.24 1.38 24.33
C LYS A 298 -0.12 0.79 23.49
N ALA A 299 1.10 1.34 23.58
CA ALA A 299 2.25 0.77 22.90
C ALA A 299 2.56 -0.66 23.37
N LEU A 300 2.45 -0.93 24.69
CA LEU A 300 2.57 -2.27 25.25
C LEU A 300 1.49 -3.21 24.69
N LEU A 301 0.23 -2.74 24.63
CA LEU A 301 -0.87 -3.51 24.03
C LEU A 301 -0.67 -3.75 22.52
N ALA A 302 -0.05 -2.82 21.79
CA ALA A 302 0.31 -3.00 20.38
C ALA A 302 1.33 -4.14 20.21
N PHE A 303 2.44 -4.12 20.95
CA PHE A 303 3.45 -5.19 20.86
C PHE A 303 2.94 -6.55 21.36
N SER A 304 2.09 -6.56 22.38
CA SER A 304 1.42 -7.81 22.77
C SER A 304 0.44 -8.30 21.71
N THR A 305 -0.19 -7.40 20.93
CA THR A 305 -1.00 -7.79 19.76
C THR A 305 -0.12 -8.43 18.68
N VAL A 306 1.02 -7.82 18.33
CA VAL A 306 2.02 -8.43 17.42
C VAL A 306 2.38 -9.84 17.90
N SER A 307 2.62 -10.00 19.20
CA SER A 307 3.00 -11.29 19.79
C SER A 307 1.92 -12.36 19.62
N GLN A 308 0.65 -12.06 19.94
CA GLN A 308 -0.45 -13.03 19.82
C GLN A 308 -0.79 -13.34 18.36
N LEU A 309 -0.69 -12.37 17.44
CA LEU A 309 -0.87 -12.64 16.01
C LEU A 309 0.23 -13.55 15.48
N GLY A 310 1.49 -13.37 15.92
CA GLY A 310 2.58 -14.29 15.59
C GLY A 310 2.33 -15.71 16.10
N MET A 311 1.77 -15.85 17.30
CA MET A 311 1.32 -17.14 17.86
C MET A 311 0.22 -17.81 17.01
N ILE A 312 -0.78 -17.05 16.56
CA ILE A 312 -1.84 -17.57 15.69
C ILE A 312 -1.26 -17.99 14.33
N MET A 313 -0.41 -17.16 13.73
CA MET A 313 0.24 -17.46 12.45
C MET A 313 1.10 -18.71 12.54
N SER A 314 1.85 -18.90 13.63
CA SER A 314 2.67 -20.10 13.77
C SER A 314 1.85 -21.38 13.86
N MET A 315 0.71 -21.35 14.55
CA MET A 315 -0.22 -22.48 14.59
C MET A 315 -0.87 -22.77 13.24
N LEU A 316 -1.25 -21.75 12.46
CA LEU A 316 -1.76 -21.94 11.08
C LEU A 316 -0.70 -22.55 10.16
N GLY A 317 0.56 -22.14 10.34
CA GLY A 317 1.70 -22.72 9.63
C GLY A 317 1.85 -24.21 9.95
N ILE A 318 1.84 -24.59 11.23
CA ILE A 318 1.90 -26.00 11.66
C ILE A 318 0.70 -26.79 11.13
N GLY A 319 -0.51 -26.22 11.21
CA GLY A 319 -1.71 -26.90 10.74
C GLY A 319 -1.73 -27.17 9.24
N SER A 320 -0.95 -26.43 8.45
CA SER A 320 -0.79 -26.74 7.02
C SER A 320 -0.11 -28.09 6.75
N LEU A 321 0.64 -28.65 7.71
CA LEU A 321 1.27 -29.97 7.59
C LEU A 321 0.25 -31.12 7.51
N ALA A 322 -1.00 -30.89 7.93
CA ALA A 322 -2.07 -31.85 7.73
C ALA A 322 -2.26 -32.23 6.25
N PHE A 323 -2.02 -31.30 5.32
CA PHE A 323 -2.12 -31.54 3.86
C PHE A 323 -0.95 -32.36 3.28
N ALA A 324 0.16 -32.47 4.01
CA ALA A 324 1.35 -33.23 3.62
C ALA A 324 1.43 -34.60 4.31
N SER A 325 0.51 -34.88 5.25
CA SER A 325 0.53 -36.07 6.09
C SER A 325 -0.46 -37.12 5.58
N SER A 326 -0.03 -38.37 5.48
CA SER A 326 -0.89 -39.49 5.03
C SER A 326 -1.49 -40.30 6.19
N GLU A 327 -0.91 -40.19 7.39
CA GLU A 327 -1.36 -40.92 8.57
C GLU A 327 -2.46 -40.16 9.31
N SER A 328 -3.61 -40.81 9.55
CA SER A 328 -4.78 -40.19 10.19
C SER A 328 -4.47 -39.59 11.56
N ALA A 329 -3.61 -40.24 12.36
CA ALA A 329 -3.18 -39.71 13.66
C ALA A 329 -2.41 -38.39 13.55
N HIS A 330 -1.51 -38.28 12.57
CA HIS A 330 -0.76 -37.04 12.34
C HIS A 330 -1.65 -35.92 11.77
N VAL A 331 -2.58 -36.27 10.89
CA VAL A 331 -3.55 -35.31 10.35
C VAL A 331 -4.40 -34.71 11.48
N ALA A 332 -4.88 -35.53 12.43
CA ALA A 332 -5.62 -35.04 13.59
C ALA A 332 -4.77 -34.09 14.47
N LEU A 333 -3.51 -34.44 14.72
CA LEU A 333 -2.60 -33.59 15.52
C LEU A 333 -2.31 -32.23 14.86
N PHE A 334 -2.11 -32.19 13.54
CA PHE A 334 -1.84 -30.92 12.84
C PHE A 334 -3.11 -30.09 12.65
N THR A 335 -4.26 -30.71 12.36
CA THR A 335 -5.53 -29.98 12.29
C THR A 335 -5.90 -29.37 13.66
N ALA A 336 -5.57 -30.03 14.76
CA ALA A 336 -5.71 -29.46 16.11
C ALA A 336 -4.93 -28.14 16.28
N ALA A 337 -3.79 -27.95 15.58
CA ALA A 337 -3.07 -26.68 15.59
C ALA A 337 -3.88 -25.54 14.93
N THR A 338 -4.53 -25.79 13.79
CA THR A 338 -5.42 -24.80 13.17
C THR A 338 -6.63 -24.51 14.03
N PHE A 339 -7.21 -25.53 14.67
CA PHE A 339 -8.29 -25.35 15.64
C PHE A 339 -7.84 -24.46 16.80
N ALA A 340 -6.66 -24.71 17.38
CA ALA A 340 -6.06 -23.89 18.41
C ALA A 340 -5.82 -22.44 17.94
N ALA A 341 -5.40 -22.26 16.68
CA ALA A 341 -5.22 -20.95 16.06
C ALA A 341 -6.53 -20.15 16.00
N LEU A 342 -7.61 -20.78 15.52
CA LEU A 342 -8.93 -20.15 15.41
C LEU A 342 -9.58 -19.91 16.78
N PHE A 343 -9.39 -20.85 17.72
CA PHE A 343 -9.85 -20.67 19.10
C PHE A 343 -9.12 -19.51 19.79
N HIS A 344 -7.78 -19.45 19.67
CA HIS A 344 -7.00 -18.33 20.21
C HIS A 344 -7.32 -17.01 19.50
N LEU A 345 -7.68 -17.03 18.21
CA LEU A 345 -8.11 -15.85 17.46
C LEU A 345 -9.36 -15.20 18.09
N ILE A 346 -10.35 -16.02 18.47
CA ILE A 346 -11.56 -15.55 19.16
C ILE A 346 -11.20 -15.05 20.56
N ASN A 347 -10.44 -15.82 21.34
CA ASN A 347 -10.00 -15.41 22.68
C ASN A 347 -9.25 -14.08 22.64
N HIS A 348 -8.29 -13.94 21.73
CA HIS A 348 -7.52 -12.71 21.55
C HIS A 348 -8.42 -11.52 21.26
N SER A 349 -9.47 -11.69 20.45
CA SER A 349 -10.40 -10.60 20.14
C SER A 349 -11.16 -10.13 21.38
N THR A 350 -11.55 -11.05 22.27
CA THR A 350 -12.33 -10.72 23.47
C THR A 350 -11.48 -10.05 24.55
N PHE A 351 -10.38 -10.69 24.99
CA PHE A 351 -9.55 -10.12 26.05
C PHE A 351 -8.75 -8.89 25.60
N LYS A 352 -8.34 -8.79 24.32
CA LYS A 352 -7.62 -7.60 23.84
C LYS A 352 -8.55 -6.41 23.69
N GLY A 353 -9.77 -6.64 23.19
CA GLY A 353 -10.80 -5.62 23.09
C GLY A 353 -11.10 -4.99 24.45
N SER A 354 -11.28 -5.82 25.50
CA SER A 354 -11.51 -5.32 26.86
C SER A 354 -10.30 -4.55 27.41
N LEU A 355 -9.08 -5.05 27.21
CA LEU A 355 -7.86 -4.38 27.67
C LEU A 355 -7.63 -3.01 27.01
N PHE A 356 -7.88 -2.86 25.71
CA PHE A 356 -7.78 -1.55 25.07
C PHE A 356 -8.81 -0.57 25.64
N MET A 357 -10.03 -1.01 25.89
CA MET A 357 -11.05 -0.16 26.50
C MET A 357 -10.70 0.20 27.96
N VAL A 358 -10.13 -0.73 28.75
CA VAL A 358 -9.57 -0.44 30.08
C VAL A 358 -8.49 0.64 30.01
N VAL A 359 -7.53 0.52 29.10
CA VAL A 359 -6.49 1.55 28.91
C VAL A 359 -7.10 2.88 28.48
N GLY A 360 -8.16 2.85 27.66
CA GLY A 360 -8.90 4.04 27.28
C GLY A 360 -9.64 4.71 28.44
N ILE A 361 -10.19 3.92 29.37
CA ILE A 361 -10.79 4.40 30.62
C ILE A 361 -9.73 5.10 31.47
N LEU A 362 -8.56 4.47 31.67
CA LEU A 362 -7.47 5.07 32.42
C LEU A 362 -7.00 6.39 31.80
N ASP A 363 -6.80 6.43 30.48
CA ASP A 363 -6.39 7.62 29.75
C ASP A 363 -7.43 8.75 29.87
N HIS A 364 -8.72 8.42 29.75
CA HIS A 364 -9.82 9.38 29.84
C HIS A 364 -10.02 9.94 31.25
N GLN A 365 -9.93 9.09 32.29
CA GLN A 365 -10.15 9.49 33.67
C GLN A 365 -8.94 10.19 34.29
N LEU A 366 -7.71 9.73 34.00
CA LEU A 366 -6.50 10.21 34.67
C LEU A 366 -5.69 11.20 33.82
N GLY A 367 -5.94 11.27 32.51
CA GLY A 367 -5.18 12.11 31.58
C GLY A 367 -3.77 11.59 31.27
N THR A 368 -3.46 10.35 31.66
CA THR A 368 -2.19 9.69 31.38
C THR A 368 -2.38 8.19 31.22
N ARG A 369 -1.58 7.60 30.35
CA ARG A 369 -1.46 6.15 30.13
C ARG A 369 -0.04 5.63 30.33
N ASN A 370 0.83 6.47 30.91
CA ASN A 370 2.22 6.13 31.22
C ASN A 370 2.29 5.33 32.52
N ILE A 371 2.76 4.09 32.45
CA ILE A 371 2.85 3.13 33.56
C ILE A 371 3.59 3.73 34.77
N LYS A 372 4.62 4.56 34.54
CA LYS A 372 5.40 5.18 35.63
C LYS A 372 4.62 6.23 36.44
N ARG A 373 3.49 6.70 35.92
CA ARG A 373 2.62 7.70 36.55
C ARG A 373 1.30 7.10 37.03
N LEU A 374 1.16 5.78 36.95
CA LEU A 374 0.01 5.04 37.44
C LEU A 374 0.42 4.25 38.69
N GLY A 375 -0.53 3.97 39.57
CA GLY A 375 -0.31 3.22 40.82
C GLY A 375 -1.42 3.45 41.83
N GLY A 376 -1.70 2.45 42.66
CA GLY A 376 -2.70 2.53 43.73
C GLY A 376 -4.15 2.73 43.27
N LEU A 377 -4.49 2.31 42.04
CA LEU A 377 -5.83 2.49 41.45
C LEU A 377 -6.82 1.36 41.79
N ALA A 378 -6.36 0.23 42.33
CA ALA A 378 -7.21 -0.94 42.55
C ALA A 378 -8.42 -0.67 43.46
N THR A 379 -8.26 0.18 44.48
CA THR A 379 -9.35 0.59 45.38
C THR A 379 -10.20 1.73 44.83
N LEU A 380 -9.65 2.56 43.93
CA LEU A 380 -10.30 3.73 43.36
C LEU A 380 -11.13 3.40 42.11
N MET A 381 -10.71 2.39 41.35
CA MET A 381 -11.36 1.92 40.12
C MET A 381 -11.49 0.39 40.12
N PRO A 382 -12.27 -0.19 41.06
CA PRO A 382 -12.30 -1.64 41.28
C PRO A 382 -12.85 -2.43 40.09
N ILE A 383 -13.86 -1.91 39.38
CA ILE A 383 -14.45 -2.60 38.22
C ILE A 383 -13.43 -2.65 37.07
N THR A 384 -12.83 -1.50 36.74
CA THR A 384 -11.75 -1.41 35.73
C THR A 384 -10.57 -2.31 36.09
N PHE A 385 -10.18 -2.37 37.37
CA PHE A 385 -9.15 -3.30 37.86
C PHE A 385 -9.53 -4.76 37.64
N THR A 386 -10.74 -5.17 38.01
CA THR A 386 -11.23 -6.56 37.81
C THR A 386 -11.18 -6.95 36.33
N ILE A 387 -11.62 -6.07 35.43
CA ILE A 387 -11.60 -6.33 33.98
C ILE A 387 -10.15 -6.41 33.46
N ALA A 388 -9.25 -5.55 33.97
CA ALA A 388 -7.83 -5.60 33.64
C ALA A 388 -7.19 -6.92 34.07
N VAL A 389 -7.54 -7.43 35.25
CA VAL A 389 -7.09 -8.75 35.76
C VAL A 389 -7.62 -9.86 34.87
N ILE A 390 -8.93 -9.91 34.60
CA ILE A 390 -9.55 -10.94 33.74
C ILE A 390 -8.86 -10.96 32.37
N GLY A 391 -8.72 -9.80 31.72
CA GLY A 391 -8.11 -9.70 30.40
C GLY A 391 -6.62 -10.05 30.39
N SER A 392 -5.85 -9.56 31.37
CA SER A 392 -4.39 -9.78 31.41
C SER A 392 -4.03 -11.21 31.82
N PHE A 393 -4.79 -11.81 32.75
CA PHE A 393 -4.55 -13.19 33.19
C PHE A 393 -5.04 -14.20 32.16
N SER A 394 -6.12 -13.87 31.44
CA SER A 394 -6.46 -14.59 30.20
C SER A 394 -5.31 -14.52 29.20
N MET A 395 -4.83 -13.32 28.85
CA MET A 395 -3.72 -13.16 27.90
C MET A 395 -2.43 -13.88 28.37
N ALA A 396 -2.19 -13.96 29.68
CA ALA A 396 -1.06 -14.68 30.27
C ALA A 396 -1.20 -16.22 30.19
N GLY A 397 -2.42 -16.74 29.99
CA GLY A 397 -2.70 -18.17 29.96
C GLY A 397 -2.92 -18.79 31.33
N LEU A 398 -3.59 -18.10 32.26
CA LEU A 398 -3.83 -18.61 33.62
C LEU A 398 -5.24 -19.21 33.79
N PRO A 399 -5.40 -20.32 34.54
CA PRO A 399 -6.72 -20.76 35.01
C PRO A 399 -7.34 -19.74 35.98
N PRO A 400 -8.67 -19.52 35.99
CA PRO A 400 -9.73 -20.15 35.19
C PRO A 400 -10.16 -19.29 33.98
N PHE A 401 -9.22 -18.81 33.15
CA PHE A 401 -9.53 -17.95 32.00
C PHE A 401 -9.33 -18.67 30.66
N ASN A 402 -10.10 -18.31 29.62
CA ASN A 402 -10.07 -18.98 28.31
C ASN A 402 -8.68 -19.04 27.65
N GLY A 403 -7.81 -18.08 27.95
CA GLY A 403 -6.45 -18.05 27.41
C GLY A 403 -5.59 -19.23 27.86
N PHE A 404 -5.87 -19.82 29.03
CA PHE A 404 -5.21 -21.06 29.50
C PHE A 404 -5.42 -22.19 28.49
N LEU A 405 -6.69 -22.45 28.12
CA LEU A 405 -7.05 -23.49 27.15
C LEU A 405 -6.33 -23.30 25.81
N SER A 406 -6.31 -22.05 25.31
CA SER A 406 -5.63 -21.78 24.04
C SER A 406 -4.10 -21.89 24.10
N LYS A 407 -3.49 -21.63 25.25
CA LYS A 407 -2.03 -21.73 25.46
C LYS A 407 -1.59 -23.18 25.61
N GLU A 408 -2.41 -24.00 26.25
CA GLU A 408 -2.17 -25.43 26.35
C GLU A 408 -2.21 -26.09 24.96
N LEU A 409 -3.27 -25.83 24.19
CA LEU A 409 -3.39 -26.30 22.81
C LEU A 409 -2.24 -25.79 21.91
N PHE A 410 -1.78 -24.56 22.14
CA PHE A 410 -0.61 -24.01 21.45
C PHE A 410 0.67 -24.80 21.76
N PHE A 411 0.92 -25.16 23.02
CA PHE A 411 2.09 -25.97 23.37
C PHE A 411 1.98 -27.39 22.83
N GLU A 412 0.80 -27.98 22.87
CA GLU A 412 0.53 -29.28 22.25
C GLU A 412 0.82 -29.26 20.74
N ALA A 413 0.33 -28.24 20.02
CA ALA A 413 0.63 -28.04 18.61
C ALA A 413 2.13 -27.85 18.32
N MET A 414 2.87 -27.20 19.21
CA MET A 414 4.33 -27.04 19.04
C MET A 414 5.09 -28.35 19.30
N LEU A 415 4.61 -29.18 20.24
CA LEU A 415 5.22 -30.46 20.56
C LEU A 415 4.89 -31.54 19.51
N SER A 416 3.76 -31.44 18.81
CA SER A 416 3.39 -32.38 17.74
C SER A 416 4.36 -32.36 16.57
N LEU A 417 5.12 -31.28 16.37
CA LEU A 417 6.21 -31.25 15.38
C LEU A 417 7.28 -32.32 15.60
N ARG A 418 7.41 -32.87 16.81
CA ARG A 418 8.34 -33.98 17.09
C ARG A 418 7.93 -35.27 16.40
N SER A 419 6.63 -35.53 16.19
CA SER A 419 6.18 -36.73 15.49
C SER A 419 6.29 -36.61 13.97
N ALA A 420 6.55 -35.41 13.47
CA ALA A 420 6.45 -35.08 12.06
C ALA A 420 7.66 -35.56 11.21
N ASN A 421 8.79 -35.96 11.81
CA ASN A 421 10.02 -36.45 11.16
C ASN A 421 10.50 -35.66 9.91
N PHE A 422 10.10 -34.39 9.73
CA PHE A 422 10.38 -33.62 8.49
C PHE A 422 11.81 -33.08 8.41
N PHE A 423 12.42 -32.76 9.55
CA PHE A 423 13.82 -32.32 9.57
C PHE A 423 14.70 -33.52 9.87
N THR A 424 15.66 -33.80 9.00
CA THR A 424 16.75 -34.77 9.22
C THR A 424 17.60 -34.47 10.47
N LEU A 425 17.42 -33.29 11.06
CA LEU A 425 18.02 -32.85 12.31
C LEU A 425 16.93 -32.66 13.36
N ASP A 426 16.77 -33.65 14.25
CA ASP A 426 15.91 -33.57 15.45
C ASP A 426 16.15 -32.32 16.32
N THR A 427 17.29 -31.67 16.14
CA THR A 427 17.67 -30.44 16.86
C THR A 427 16.90 -29.20 16.39
N LEU A 428 16.50 -29.12 15.11
CA LEU A 428 15.79 -27.95 14.57
C LEU A 428 14.31 -27.95 14.94
N THR A 429 13.67 -29.12 15.02
CA THR A 429 12.28 -29.26 15.46
C THR A 429 12.11 -28.84 16.92
N LEU A 430 13.11 -29.12 17.78
CA LEU A 430 13.11 -28.70 19.18
C LEU A 430 13.16 -27.18 19.38
N LEU A 431 13.63 -26.40 18.41
CA LEU A 431 13.69 -24.94 18.52
C LEU A 431 12.30 -24.30 18.57
N PHE A 432 11.32 -24.87 17.87
CA PHE A 432 9.95 -24.34 17.79
C PHE A 432 9.27 -24.23 19.17
N PRO A 433 9.13 -25.34 19.94
CA PRO A 433 8.54 -25.29 21.28
C PRO A 433 9.37 -24.45 22.26
N ILE A 434 10.70 -24.43 22.13
CA ILE A 434 11.57 -23.60 23.00
C ILE A 434 11.31 -22.10 22.76
N VAL A 435 11.31 -21.66 21.50
CA VAL A 435 11.02 -20.26 21.15
C VAL A 435 9.61 -19.86 21.58
N ALA A 436 8.63 -20.73 21.35
CA ALA A 436 7.25 -20.59 21.79
C ALA A 436 7.12 -20.45 23.33
N TRP A 437 7.89 -21.25 24.08
CA TRP A 437 7.93 -21.21 25.53
C TRP A 437 8.54 -19.90 26.05
N ILE A 438 9.69 -19.49 25.50
CA ILE A 438 10.34 -18.21 25.85
C ILE A 438 9.42 -17.02 25.55
N GLY A 439 8.78 -16.98 24.38
CA GLY A 439 7.82 -15.92 24.04
C GLY A 439 6.61 -15.90 24.98
N SER A 440 6.20 -17.06 25.50
CA SER A 440 5.13 -17.15 26.51
C SER A 440 5.56 -16.66 27.89
N ILE A 441 6.83 -16.87 28.29
CA ILE A 441 7.40 -16.26 29.50
C ILE A 441 7.37 -14.73 29.43
N PHE A 442 7.83 -14.14 28.32
CA PHE A 442 7.76 -12.69 28.14
C PHE A 442 6.31 -12.18 28.08
N THR A 443 5.39 -12.99 27.55
CA THR A 443 3.94 -12.72 27.61
C THR A 443 3.44 -12.60 29.03
N PHE A 444 3.76 -13.56 29.88
CA PHE A 444 3.42 -13.51 31.29
C PHE A 444 3.98 -12.24 31.95
N ILE A 445 5.25 -11.91 31.71
CA ILE A 445 5.91 -10.73 32.32
C ILE A 445 5.18 -9.44 31.97
N TYR A 446 4.88 -9.17 30.69
CA TYR A 446 4.19 -7.91 30.35
C TYR A 446 2.74 -7.88 30.84
N CYS A 447 2.05 -9.03 30.96
CA CYS A 447 0.73 -9.09 31.59
C CYS A 447 0.79 -8.69 33.07
N MET A 448 1.81 -9.18 33.80
CA MET A 448 2.04 -8.77 35.19
C MET A 448 2.35 -7.28 35.28
N VAL A 449 3.13 -6.72 34.35
CA VAL A 449 3.38 -5.27 34.29
C VAL A 449 2.08 -4.48 34.14
N ILE A 450 1.17 -4.87 33.25
CA ILE A 450 -0.13 -4.19 33.06
C ILE A 450 -0.90 -4.14 34.39
N VAL A 451 -1.07 -5.27 35.07
CA VAL A 451 -1.90 -5.35 36.28
C VAL A 451 -1.21 -4.71 37.47
N PHE A 452 0.00 -5.18 37.81
CA PHE A 452 0.64 -4.83 39.07
C PHE A 452 1.27 -3.44 39.06
N GLN A 453 1.84 -2.98 37.94
CA GLN A 453 2.44 -1.64 37.90
C GLN A 453 1.42 -0.53 37.62
N SER A 454 0.29 -0.83 36.98
CA SER A 454 -0.72 0.20 36.71
C SER A 454 -1.71 0.38 37.87
N PHE A 455 -2.10 -0.70 38.56
CA PHE A 455 -3.19 -0.64 39.54
C PHE A 455 -2.75 -0.80 41.00
N LEU A 456 -1.64 -1.48 41.27
CA LEU A 456 -1.15 -1.72 42.63
C LEU A 456 0.00 -0.76 42.97
N GLY A 457 0.59 -0.90 44.16
CA GLY A 457 1.64 -0.01 44.66
C GLY A 457 1.11 1.31 45.26
N SER A 458 2.02 2.25 45.51
CA SER A 458 1.69 3.56 46.08
C SER A 458 1.12 4.50 45.03
N VAL A 459 0.15 5.34 45.42
CA VAL A 459 -0.40 6.40 44.57
C VAL A 459 0.73 7.40 44.23
N PRO A 460 1.07 7.62 42.95
CA PRO A 460 2.11 8.58 42.55
C PRO A 460 1.75 10.01 42.92
N ALA A 461 2.76 10.87 43.11
CA ALA A 461 2.55 12.30 43.35
C ALA A 461 1.80 12.95 42.17
N PRO A 462 0.86 13.88 42.43
CA PRO A 462 0.08 14.51 41.39
C PRO A 462 0.96 15.31 40.42
N PHE A 463 0.71 15.20 39.13
CA PHE A 463 1.37 15.99 38.09
C PHE A 463 0.43 17.06 37.49
N PRO A 464 0.96 18.16 36.92
CA PRO A 464 0.12 19.22 36.34
C PRO A 464 -0.86 18.69 35.29
N GLY A 465 -2.15 18.97 35.47
CA GLY A 465 -3.22 18.52 34.59
C GLY A 465 -3.80 17.12 34.89
N GLN A 466 -3.34 16.45 35.95
CA GLN A 466 -3.92 15.19 36.41
C GLN A 466 -5.32 15.42 37.01
N ARG A 467 -6.27 14.58 36.62
CA ARG A 467 -7.64 14.56 37.15
C ARG A 467 -7.72 13.62 38.37
N PRO A 468 -8.65 13.85 39.32
CA PRO A 468 -8.85 12.95 40.44
C PRO A 468 -9.28 11.57 39.93
N ALA A 469 -8.66 10.52 40.46
CA ALA A 469 -8.99 9.15 40.10
C ALA A 469 -10.37 8.77 40.64
N HIS A 470 -11.29 8.45 39.74
CA HIS A 470 -12.59 7.88 40.06
C HIS A 470 -12.98 6.90 38.98
N GLU A 471 -13.93 6.02 39.28
CA GLU A 471 -14.39 5.06 38.31
C GLU A 471 -15.19 5.74 37.17
N ALA A 472 -15.07 5.18 35.96
CA ALA A 472 -15.78 5.63 34.79
C ALA A 472 -17.30 5.42 34.91
N PRO A 473 -18.09 6.25 34.19
CA PRO A 473 -19.53 6.06 34.11
C PRO A 473 -19.88 4.65 33.63
N ILE A 474 -20.98 4.09 34.16
CA ILE A 474 -21.37 2.70 33.90
C ILE A 474 -21.52 2.41 32.41
N GLN A 475 -21.96 3.39 31.61
CA GLN A 475 -22.17 3.23 30.18
C GLN A 475 -20.85 3.01 29.41
N MET A 476 -19.74 3.53 29.92
CA MET A 476 -18.40 3.29 29.38
C MET A 476 -17.86 1.90 29.78
N LEU A 477 -18.35 1.34 30.89
CA LEU A 477 -17.95 0.04 31.43
C LEU A 477 -18.71 -1.14 30.82
N ILE A 478 -19.90 -0.93 30.25
CA ILE A 478 -20.74 -2.02 29.68
C ILE A 478 -19.96 -2.88 28.68
N ALA A 479 -19.33 -2.27 27.67
CA ALA A 479 -18.63 -3.01 26.64
C ALA A 479 -17.43 -3.82 27.18
N PRO A 480 -16.53 -3.24 28.01
CA PRO A 480 -15.49 -3.98 28.71
C PRO A 480 -16.01 -5.14 29.59
N ILE A 481 -17.11 -4.93 30.31
CA ILE A 481 -17.74 -5.96 31.15
C ILE A 481 -18.27 -7.11 30.30
N VAL A 482 -18.97 -6.82 29.21
CA VAL A 482 -19.48 -7.85 28.28
C VAL A 482 -18.32 -8.69 27.73
N LEU A 483 -17.24 -8.05 27.26
CA LEU A 483 -16.07 -8.76 26.78
C LEU A 483 -15.38 -9.58 27.88
N GLY A 484 -15.21 -9.01 29.09
CA GLY A 484 -14.64 -9.70 30.24
C GLY A 484 -15.48 -10.90 30.71
N SER A 485 -16.81 -10.80 30.64
CA SER A 485 -17.70 -11.92 30.92
C SER A 485 -17.58 -13.03 29.89
N LEU A 486 -17.40 -12.68 28.60
CA LEU A 486 -17.21 -13.64 27.52
C LEU A 486 -15.87 -14.40 27.67
N VAL A 487 -14.82 -13.76 28.20
CA VAL A 487 -13.55 -14.43 28.56
C VAL A 487 -13.78 -15.58 29.55
N LEU A 488 -14.63 -15.37 30.56
CA LEU A 488 -14.97 -16.39 31.55
C LEU A 488 -15.92 -17.44 30.99
N MET A 489 -16.95 -17.04 30.23
CA MET A 489 -17.91 -17.96 29.64
C MET A 489 -17.25 -18.94 28.67
N ILE A 490 -16.32 -18.49 27.83
CA ILE A 490 -15.60 -19.36 26.89
C ILE A 490 -14.76 -20.41 27.63
N PHE A 491 -14.26 -20.11 28.83
CA PHE A 491 -13.51 -21.09 29.64
C PHE A 491 -14.39 -22.23 30.14
N PHE A 492 -15.60 -21.92 30.61
CA PHE A 492 -16.53 -22.92 31.15
C PHE A 492 -17.31 -23.67 30.06
N PHE A 493 -17.56 -23.04 28.92
CA PHE A 493 -18.34 -23.62 27.81
C PHE A 493 -17.57 -23.60 26.46
N PRO A 494 -16.33 -24.13 26.40
CA PRO A 494 -15.51 -24.06 25.19
C PRO A 494 -16.09 -24.89 24.03
N ASN A 495 -16.75 -26.01 24.34
CA ASN A 495 -17.29 -26.93 23.33
C ASN A 495 -18.52 -26.38 22.58
N VAL A 496 -19.23 -25.41 23.14
CA VAL A 496 -20.29 -24.68 22.42
C VAL A 496 -19.68 -23.91 21.26
N LEU A 497 -18.56 -23.23 21.51
CA LEU A 497 -17.82 -22.51 20.47
C LEU A 497 -17.19 -23.49 19.46
N GLY A 498 -16.64 -24.60 19.97
CA GLY A 498 -16.10 -25.72 19.19
C GLY A 498 -17.10 -26.24 18.15
N THR A 499 -18.30 -26.59 18.60
CA THR A 499 -19.33 -27.24 17.78
C THR A 499 -19.97 -26.29 16.76
N TYR A 500 -20.39 -25.10 17.20
CA TYR A 500 -21.23 -24.23 16.36
C TYR A 500 -20.45 -23.28 15.45
N LEU A 501 -19.22 -22.90 15.82
CA LEU A 501 -18.43 -21.92 15.06
C LEU A 501 -17.12 -22.51 14.54
N LEU A 502 -16.33 -23.16 15.40
CA LEU A 502 -15.01 -23.66 14.99
C LEU A 502 -15.09 -24.87 14.07
N GLY A 503 -16.03 -25.79 14.29
CA GLY A 503 -16.22 -26.96 13.43
C GLY A 503 -16.48 -26.61 11.96
N PRO A 504 -17.47 -25.76 11.66
CA PRO A 504 -17.69 -25.26 10.30
C PRO A 504 -16.48 -24.52 9.72
N ALA A 505 -15.72 -23.80 10.56
CA ALA A 505 -14.52 -23.11 10.11
C ALA A 505 -13.37 -24.07 9.78
N MET A 506 -13.24 -25.17 10.52
CA MET A 506 -12.29 -26.24 10.20
C MET A 506 -12.64 -26.90 8.86
N ILE A 507 -13.92 -27.15 8.59
CA ILE A 507 -14.38 -27.65 7.29
C ILE A 507 -14.00 -26.70 6.15
N ALA A 508 -14.15 -25.39 6.36
CA ALA A 508 -13.76 -24.39 5.37
C ALA A 508 -12.24 -24.34 5.08
N VAL A 509 -11.40 -24.61 6.09
CA VAL A 509 -9.93 -24.66 5.93
C VAL A 509 -9.47 -26.02 5.38
N TYR A 510 -10.19 -27.11 5.68
CA TYR A 510 -9.86 -28.47 5.27
C TYR A 510 -11.02 -29.15 4.51
N PRO A 511 -11.39 -28.64 3.33
CA PRO A 511 -12.57 -29.14 2.60
C PRO A 511 -12.47 -30.60 2.14
N HIS A 512 -11.26 -31.17 2.08
CA HIS A 512 -11.00 -32.57 1.69
C HIS A 512 -11.01 -33.55 2.89
N LEU A 513 -11.10 -33.04 4.13
CA LEU A 513 -11.09 -33.85 5.36
C LEU A 513 -12.49 -33.89 6.03
N VAL A 514 -13.55 -33.58 5.27
CA VAL A 514 -14.92 -33.61 5.78
C VAL A 514 -15.31 -35.02 6.18
N GLY A 515 -15.83 -35.17 7.41
CA GLY A 515 -16.22 -36.47 7.97
C GLY A 515 -15.11 -37.21 8.71
N MET A 516 -13.89 -36.66 8.77
CA MET A 516 -12.83 -37.21 9.61
C MET A 516 -13.18 -37.08 11.11
N GLU A 517 -13.07 -38.19 11.84
CA GLU A 517 -13.19 -38.18 13.31
C GLU A 517 -12.12 -37.27 13.93
N ASN A 518 -12.49 -36.54 14.99
CA ASN A 518 -11.61 -35.61 15.73
C ASN A 518 -11.10 -34.39 14.95
N LEU A 519 -11.71 -34.00 13.82
CA LEU A 519 -11.43 -32.69 13.19
C LEU A 519 -11.75 -31.51 14.13
N VAL A 520 -12.69 -31.71 15.04
CA VAL A 520 -13.03 -30.78 16.13
C VAL A 520 -12.71 -31.49 17.44
N PRO A 521 -11.58 -31.19 18.10
CA PRO A 521 -11.25 -31.81 19.37
C PRO A 521 -12.19 -31.31 20.48
N GLU A 522 -12.57 -32.19 21.40
CA GLU A 522 -13.24 -31.78 22.63
C GLU A 522 -12.26 -31.05 23.55
N ILE A 523 -12.63 -29.84 23.97
CA ILE A 523 -11.83 -29.05 24.90
C ILE A 523 -12.35 -29.32 26.31
N HIS A 524 -11.45 -29.75 27.20
CA HIS A 524 -11.74 -29.87 28.62
C HIS A 524 -11.08 -28.73 29.39
N ALA A 525 -11.66 -28.35 30.54
CA ALA A 525 -11.04 -27.33 31.40
C ALA A 525 -9.68 -27.76 31.97
N TRP A 526 -9.43 -29.07 32.00
CA TRP A 526 -8.22 -29.71 32.48
C TRP A 526 -7.92 -30.95 31.64
N HIS A 527 -6.78 -30.98 30.94
CA HIS A 527 -6.39 -32.08 30.06
C HIS A 527 -5.47 -33.12 30.73
N GLY A 528 -5.33 -33.08 32.07
CA GLY A 528 -4.49 -34.01 32.82
C GLY A 528 -3.04 -33.54 33.03
N TRP A 529 -2.22 -34.40 33.64
CA TRP A 529 -0.81 -34.13 33.88
C TRP A 529 0.03 -34.45 32.63
N ASN A 530 -0.02 -33.56 31.64
CA ASN A 530 0.68 -33.69 30.35
C ASN A 530 1.90 -32.74 30.25
N THR A 531 2.72 -32.89 29.21
CA THR A 531 3.88 -31.98 28.99
C THR A 531 3.46 -30.51 28.83
N PRO A 532 2.39 -30.15 28.08
CA PRO A 532 1.87 -28.77 28.02
C PRO A 532 1.60 -28.10 29.38
N ILE A 533 1.07 -28.84 30.36
CA ILE A 533 0.78 -28.29 31.69
C ILE A 533 2.05 -28.01 32.48
N PHE A 534 3.07 -28.88 32.37
CA PHE A 534 4.39 -28.62 32.95
C PHE A 534 5.09 -27.44 32.29
N MET A 535 4.95 -27.28 30.97
CA MET A 535 5.44 -26.09 30.27
C MET A 535 4.75 -24.82 30.78
N THR A 536 3.43 -24.86 30.97
CA THR A 536 2.64 -23.74 31.51
C THR A 536 3.05 -23.40 32.94
N LEU A 537 3.22 -24.41 33.81
CA LEU A 537 3.75 -24.22 35.17
C LEU A 537 5.16 -23.59 35.13
N GLY A 538 6.01 -24.05 34.21
CA GLY A 538 7.33 -23.46 33.95
C GLY A 538 7.25 -22.00 33.50
N VAL A 539 6.30 -21.64 32.62
CA VAL A 539 6.05 -20.24 32.22
C VAL A 539 5.69 -19.38 33.42
N VAL A 540 4.82 -19.87 34.29
CA VAL A 540 4.38 -19.14 35.49
C VAL A 540 5.54 -18.97 36.48
N ILE A 541 6.26 -20.04 36.81
CA ILE A 541 7.39 -19.98 37.76
C ILE A 541 8.49 -19.07 37.22
N ALA A 542 8.96 -19.29 35.99
CA ALA A 542 9.99 -18.47 35.38
C ALA A 542 9.54 -17.02 35.18
N GLY A 543 8.28 -16.82 34.78
CA GLY A 543 7.67 -15.50 34.61
C GLY A 543 7.58 -14.72 35.93
N ILE A 544 7.19 -15.36 37.04
CA ILE A 544 7.16 -14.74 38.37
C ILE A 544 8.56 -14.34 38.82
N LEU A 545 9.55 -15.25 38.67
CA LEU A 545 10.94 -14.98 39.04
C LEU A 545 11.49 -13.80 38.22
N LEU A 546 11.36 -13.85 36.89
CA LEU A 546 11.84 -12.78 36.01
C LEU A 546 11.10 -11.46 36.25
N TYR A 547 9.79 -11.46 36.51
CA TYR A 547 9.06 -10.25 36.87
C TYR A 547 9.56 -9.65 38.19
N ARG A 548 9.76 -10.47 39.23
CA ARG A 548 10.28 -10.02 40.53
C ARG A 548 11.67 -9.39 40.41
N PHE A 549 12.53 -9.96 39.57
CA PHE A 549 13.87 -9.43 39.32
C PHE A 549 13.95 -8.42 38.15
N LEU A 550 12.81 -7.98 37.59
CA LEU A 550 12.75 -7.07 36.43
C LEU A 550 13.63 -5.83 36.61
N ARG A 551 13.67 -5.25 37.82
CA ARG A 551 14.51 -4.07 38.09
C ARG A 551 16.01 -4.31 37.87
N TYR A 552 16.49 -5.53 38.10
CA TYR A 552 17.92 -5.87 38.02
C TYR A 552 18.35 -6.18 36.58
N TRP A 553 17.55 -6.94 35.81
CA TRP A 553 17.92 -7.33 34.45
C TRP A 553 17.41 -6.38 33.36
N LYS A 554 16.57 -5.38 33.68
CA LYS A 554 16.12 -4.36 32.70
C LYS A 554 17.28 -3.62 32.01
N GLY A 555 18.48 -3.64 32.58
CA GLY A 555 19.71 -3.14 31.95
C GLY A 555 20.07 -3.86 30.65
N VAL A 556 19.65 -5.11 30.45
CA VAL A 556 19.88 -5.91 29.22
C VAL A 556 19.31 -5.21 27.99
N TYR A 557 18.20 -4.48 28.11
CA TYR A 557 17.64 -3.69 27.00
C TYR A 557 18.52 -2.51 26.56
N ARG A 558 19.58 -2.18 27.31
CA ARG A 558 20.59 -1.20 26.89
C ARG A 558 21.65 -1.81 25.96
N LEU A 559 21.74 -3.13 25.84
CA LEU A 559 22.64 -3.79 24.88
C LEU A 559 22.23 -3.45 23.44
N GLY A 560 23.23 -3.24 22.58
CA GLY A 560 23.03 -2.70 21.22
C GLY A 560 22.01 -3.46 20.38
N ILE A 561 22.00 -4.80 20.44
CA ILE A 561 21.11 -5.63 19.62
C ILE A 561 19.61 -5.43 19.95
N LEU A 562 19.28 -5.07 21.20
CA LEU A 562 17.92 -4.78 21.66
C LEU A 562 17.56 -3.28 21.59
N GLN A 563 18.53 -2.43 21.23
CA GLN A 563 18.29 -1.04 20.86
C GLN A 563 17.99 -0.87 19.36
N TRP A 564 18.37 -1.85 18.54
CA TRP A 564 18.05 -1.85 17.12
C TRP A 564 16.54 -1.89 16.94
N THR A 565 16.03 -0.87 16.27
CA THR A 565 14.61 -0.71 15.94
C THR A 565 14.51 -0.67 14.43
N LEU A 566 13.65 -1.51 13.87
CA LEU A 566 13.36 -1.54 12.44
C LEU A 566 12.84 -0.17 11.93
N ASP A 567 12.32 0.68 12.83
CA ASP A 567 11.97 2.07 12.55
C ASP A 567 13.14 2.91 12.05
N ARG A 568 14.36 2.71 12.58
CA ARG A 568 15.53 3.44 12.09
C ARG A 568 15.88 3.02 10.67
N PHE A 569 15.79 1.73 10.38
CA PHE A 569 16.02 1.19 9.05
C PHE A 569 14.98 1.73 8.06
N TYR A 570 13.69 1.72 8.42
CA TYR A 570 12.61 2.28 7.62
C TYR A 570 12.78 3.79 7.34
N ASN A 571 13.09 4.59 8.37
CA ASN A 571 13.30 6.02 8.16
C ASN A 571 14.57 6.30 7.34
N ALA A 572 15.62 5.52 7.53
CA ALA A 572 16.84 5.60 6.72
C ALA A 572 16.54 5.27 5.25
N SER A 573 15.77 4.21 4.97
CA SER A 573 15.42 3.82 3.60
C SER A 573 14.58 4.89 2.91
N LEU A 574 13.59 5.48 3.59
CA LEU A 574 12.83 6.62 3.04
C LEU A 574 13.73 7.82 2.71
N SER A 575 14.61 8.20 3.64
CA SER A 575 15.54 9.33 3.41
C SER A 575 16.52 9.05 2.27
N TRP A 576 16.92 7.79 2.10
CA TRP A 576 17.80 7.35 1.02
C TRP A 576 17.10 7.43 -0.34
N VAL A 577 15.85 6.97 -0.42
CA VAL A 577 15.02 7.08 -1.64
C VAL A 577 14.80 8.54 -2.01
N GLU A 578 14.46 9.41 -1.05
CA GLU A 578 14.27 10.85 -1.31
C GLU A 578 15.56 11.52 -1.80
N ARG A 579 16.71 11.18 -1.20
CA ARG A 579 18.02 11.67 -1.65
C ARG A 579 18.34 11.21 -3.07
N ILE A 580 18.13 9.94 -3.38
CA ILE A 580 18.34 9.41 -4.73
C ILE A 580 17.43 10.11 -5.73
N ALA A 581 16.14 10.23 -5.43
CA ALA A 581 15.19 10.91 -6.30
C ALA A 581 15.60 12.38 -6.53
N THR A 582 16.08 13.07 -5.49
CA THR A 582 16.57 14.44 -5.58
C THR A 582 17.84 14.54 -6.42
N VAL A 583 18.79 13.61 -6.25
CA VAL A 583 20.03 13.55 -7.03
C VAL A 583 19.71 13.29 -8.50
N ILE A 584 18.90 12.28 -8.80
CA ILE A 584 18.47 11.97 -10.18
C ILE A 584 17.78 13.18 -10.80
N THR A 585 16.82 13.78 -10.10
CA THR A 585 16.08 14.96 -10.60
C THR A 585 17.01 16.13 -10.89
N LYS A 586 17.96 16.42 -10.00
CA LYS A 586 18.94 17.50 -10.21
C LYS A 586 19.91 17.22 -11.36
N THR A 587 20.17 15.95 -11.69
CA THR A 587 21.07 15.58 -12.79
C THR A 587 20.51 15.97 -14.15
N TYR A 588 19.21 15.79 -14.40
CA TYR A 588 18.60 16.10 -15.71
C TYR A 588 17.78 17.39 -15.72
N MET A 589 17.18 17.84 -14.61
CA MET A 589 16.47 19.12 -14.53
C MET A 589 17.43 20.27 -14.18
N THR A 590 18.33 20.63 -15.10
CA THR A 590 19.36 21.66 -14.84
C THR A 590 18.84 23.09 -14.90
N GLY A 591 17.61 23.31 -15.41
CA GLY A 591 17.03 24.63 -15.64
C GLY A 591 17.60 25.36 -16.87
N SER A 592 18.55 24.76 -17.58
CA SER A 592 19.22 25.34 -18.73
C SER A 592 18.63 24.81 -20.04
N VAL A 593 18.09 25.70 -20.87
CA VAL A 593 17.56 25.37 -22.21
C VAL A 593 18.60 24.63 -23.06
N ARG A 594 19.88 25.03 -22.95
CA ARG A 594 20.99 24.39 -23.66
C ARG A 594 21.11 22.90 -23.36
N ASP A 595 20.96 22.51 -22.09
CA ASP A 595 21.15 21.13 -21.68
C ASP A 595 19.95 20.29 -22.15
N TYR A 596 18.73 20.86 -22.08
CA TYR A 596 17.53 20.24 -22.62
C TYR A 596 17.60 20.02 -24.13
N VAL A 597 18.07 21.02 -24.90
CA VAL A 597 18.30 20.86 -26.34
C VAL A 597 19.34 19.77 -26.62
N ALA A 598 20.42 19.70 -25.81
CA ALA A 598 21.40 18.63 -25.95
C ALA A 598 20.80 17.25 -25.67
N TYR A 599 19.92 17.09 -24.67
CA TYR A 599 19.22 15.83 -24.41
C TYR A 599 18.29 15.43 -25.56
N ILE A 600 17.56 16.39 -26.13
CA ILE A 600 16.68 16.15 -27.29
C ILE A 600 17.52 15.67 -28.48
N MET A 601 18.64 16.34 -28.78
CA MET A 601 19.53 15.96 -29.88
C MET A 601 20.19 14.60 -29.65
N LEU A 602 20.63 14.31 -28.42
CA LEU A 602 21.17 13.00 -28.06
C LEU A 602 20.14 11.88 -28.21
N PHE A 603 18.90 12.13 -27.78
CA PHE A 603 17.80 11.19 -27.97
C PHE A 603 17.51 10.97 -29.46
N PHE A 604 17.46 12.05 -30.25
CA PHE A 604 17.29 11.99 -31.71
C PHE A 604 18.37 11.14 -32.39
N ILE A 605 19.65 11.40 -32.07
CA ILE A 605 20.79 10.62 -32.58
C ILE A 605 20.66 9.15 -32.18
N ALA A 606 20.38 8.86 -30.91
CA ALA A 606 20.29 7.49 -30.41
C ALA A 606 19.12 6.74 -31.04
N PHE A 607 17.95 7.37 -31.13
CA PHE A 607 16.74 6.77 -31.69
C PHE A 607 16.92 6.43 -33.17
N ILE A 608 17.38 7.39 -33.99
CA ILE A 608 17.61 7.13 -35.41
C ILE A 608 18.77 6.16 -35.60
N GLY A 609 19.85 6.27 -34.83
CA GLY A 609 20.97 5.34 -34.90
C GLY A 609 20.57 3.89 -34.62
N ILE A 610 19.79 3.65 -33.56
CA ILE A 610 19.24 2.32 -33.23
C ILE A 610 18.33 1.82 -34.35
N ALA A 611 17.48 2.69 -34.90
CA ALA A 611 16.60 2.32 -36.01
C ALA A 611 17.40 1.92 -37.26
N LEU A 612 18.36 2.75 -37.71
CA LEU A 612 19.19 2.47 -38.88
C LEU A 612 19.98 1.16 -38.74
N VAL A 613 20.56 0.90 -37.57
CA VAL A 613 21.27 -0.36 -37.28
C VAL A 613 20.29 -1.54 -37.24
N GLY A 614 19.12 -1.38 -36.63
CA GLY A 614 18.11 -2.43 -36.52
C GLY A 614 17.52 -2.85 -37.87
N PHE A 615 17.31 -1.90 -38.80
CA PHE A 615 16.79 -2.18 -40.13
C PHE A 615 17.87 -2.60 -41.14
N GLN A 616 19.16 -2.41 -40.83
CA GLN A 616 20.31 -2.74 -41.70
C GLN A 616 20.23 -2.14 -43.12
N GLN A 617 19.56 -0.99 -43.29
CA GLN A 617 19.40 -0.35 -44.60
C GLN A 617 20.35 0.83 -44.77
N PHE A 618 21.62 0.53 -45.04
CA PHE A 618 22.64 1.52 -45.41
C PHE A 618 22.95 1.49 -46.92
N ILE A 619 21.92 1.40 -47.76
CA ILE A 619 22.08 1.37 -49.21
C ILE A 619 21.81 2.77 -49.74
N PHE A 620 22.84 3.41 -50.27
CA PHE A 620 22.73 4.69 -50.96
C PHE A 620 22.62 4.42 -52.46
N ASP A 621 21.57 4.94 -53.09
CA ASP A 621 21.36 4.87 -54.54
C ASP A 621 21.52 6.27 -55.14
N PHE A 622 22.53 6.42 -56.00
CA PHE A 622 22.87 7.66 -56.70
C PHE A 622 22.56 7.57 -58.21
N SER A 623 21.85 6.53 -58.65
CA SER A 623 21.65 6.22 -60.08
C SER A 623 20.78 7.24 -60.82
N ASN A 624 19.87 7.93 -60.12
CA ASN A 624 18.94 8.93 -60.67
C ASN A 624 19.30 10.38 -60.29
N ASP A 625 20.51 10.62 -59.81
CA ASP A 625 20.93 11.97 -59.40
C ASP A 625 21.17 12.88 -60.62
N ALA A 626 20.69 14.11 -60.53
CA ALA A 626 20.93 15.13 -61.55
C ALA A 626 22.41 15.60 -61.51
N PRO A 627 23.00 15.95 -62.67
CA PRO A 627 24.36 16.48 -62.71
C PRO A 627 24.42 17.84 -61.99
N VAL A 628 25.41 18.00 -61.10
CA VAL A 628 25.60 19.25 -60.35
C VAL A 628 26.16 20.33 -61.26
N GLU A 629 25.43 21.43 -61.42
CA GLU A 629 25.87 22.56 -62.23
C GLU A 629 26.88 23.46 -61.49
N ILE A 630 27.73 24.16 -62.24
CA ILE A 630 28.73 25.08 -61.68
C ILE A 630 28.06 26.18 -60.83
N ASN A 631 26.90 26.67 -61.28
CA ASN A 631 26.16 27.71 -60.58
C ASN A 631 25.66 27.22 -59.20
N GLU A 632 25.16 25.99 -59.13
CA GLU A 632 24.67 25.37 -57.88
C GLU A 632 25.82 25.16 -56.89
N SER A 633 26.94 24.63 -57.37
CA SER A 633 28.13 24.40 -56.53
C SER A 633 28.70 25.70 -55.96
N LEU A 634 28.67 26.80 -56.73
CA LEU A 634 29.12 28.11 -56.27
C LEU A 634 28.21 28.66 -55.16
N ILE A 635 26.89 28.54 -55.31
CA ILE A 635 25.92 28.99 -54.30
C ILE A 635 26.08 28.17 -53.00
N ILE A 636 26.18 26.84 -53.11
CA ILE A 636 26.38 25.96 -51.96
C ILE A 636 27.71 26.27 -51.26
N PHE A 637 28.77 26.55 -52.01
CA PHE A 637 30.06 26.96 -51.46
C PHE A 637 29.93 28.26 -50.65
N VAL A 638 29.24 29.26 -51.19
CA VAL A 638 28.96 30.52 -50.46
C VAL A 638 28.14 30.27 -49.19
N MET A 639 27.11 29.41 -49.25
CA MET A 639 26.30 29.03 -48.08
C MET A 639 27.14 28.33 -47.01
N MET A 640 28.01 27.41 -47.40
CA MET A 640 28.91 26.68 -46.50
C MET A 640 29.91 27.65 -45.84
N CYS A 641 30.55 28.52 -46.63
CA CYS A 641 31.45 29.54 -46.12
C CYS A 641 30.75 30.47 -45.13
N SER A 642 29.53 30.93 -45.45
CA SER A 642 28.75 31.78 -44.55
C SER A 642 28.38 31.04 -43.25
N SER A 643 27.90 29.80 -43.34
CA SER A 643 27.53 28.96 -42.19
C SER A 643 28.70 28.75 -41.23
N VAL A 644 29.88 28.45 -41.77
CA VAL A 644 31.11 28.29 -40.97
C VAL A 644 31.57 29.62 -40.39
N ALA A 645 31.51 30.71 -41.17
CA ALA A 645 31.90 32.05 -40.71
C ALA A 645 31.04 32.55 -39.54
N ILE A 646 29.75 32.19 -39.48
CA ILE A 646 28.85 32.56 -38.37
C ILE A 646 29.40 32.04 -37.02
N LEU A 647 30.02 30.86 -36.99
CA LEU A 647 30.58 30.27 -35.75
C LEU A 647 31.75 31.10 -35.19
N PHE A 648 32.45 31.84 -36.05
CA PHE A 648 33.60 32.67 -35.69
C PHE A 648 33.24 34.17 -35.59
N ALA A 649 31.96 34.53 -35.79
CA ALA A 649 31.51 35.91 -35.71
C ALA A 649 31.75 36.49 -34.31
N LYS A 650 32.53 37.58 -34.25
CA LYS A 650 32.83 38.29 -32.99
C LYS A 650 31.78 39.32 -32.60
N SER A 651 30.86 39.66 -33.50
CA SER A 651 29.79 40.63 -33.29
C SER A 651 28.43 40.07 -33.75
N ARG A 652 27.35 40.51 -33.07
CA ARG A 652 25.97 40.15 -33.45
C ARG A 652 25.62 40.60 -34.85
N ILE A 653 26.02 41.81 -35.21
CA ILE A 653 25.76 42.40 -36.53
C ILE A 653 26.40 41.53 -37.61
N THR A 654 27.66 41.09 -37.40
CA THR A 654 28.33 40.17 -38.32
C THR A 654 27.57 38.84 -38.44
N ALA A 655 27.12 38.24 -37.33
CA ALA A 655 26.36 36.99 -37.36
C ALA A 655 25.01 37.13 -38.11
N ILE A 656 24.30 38.24 -37.92
CA ILE A 656 23.03 38.52 -38.59
C ILE A 656 23.24 38.74 -40.08
N ILE A 657 24.25 39.53 -40.47
CA ILE A 657 24.55 39.76 -41.89
C ILE A 657 24.92 38.44 -42.57
N LEU A 658 25.75 37.61 -41.94
CA LEU A 658 26.09 36.29 -42.47
C LEU A 658 24.87 35.35 -42.55
N ASN A 659 23.96 35.39 -41.57
CA ASN A 659 22.69 34.68 -41.65
C ASN A 659 21.84 35.18 -42.83
N GLY A 660 21.80 36.50 -43.04
CA GLY A 660 21.15 37.13 -44.19
C GLY A 660 21.75 36.64 -45.52
N VAL A 661 23.07 36.58 -45.64
CA VAL A 661 23.76 36.02 -46.83
C VAL A 661 23.30 34.57 -47.07
N LEU A 662 23.14 33.77 -46.02
CA LEU A 662 22.64 32.40 -46.12
C LEU A 662 21.19 32.38 -46.62
N GLY A 663 20.30 33.21 -46.07
CA GLY A 663 18.90 33.31 -46.50
C GLY A 663 18.73 33.80 -47.95
N TYR A 664 19.49 34.82 -48.38
CA TYR A 664 19.48 35.26 -49.78
C TYR A 664 20.07 34.22 -50.72
N SER A 665 21.09 33.46 -50.28
CA SER A 665 21.64 32.36 -51.08
C SER A 665 20.60 31.25 -51.27
N ILE A 666 19.78 30.94 -50.26
CA ILE A 666 18.63 30.02 -50.40
C ILE A 666 17.61 30.57 -51.41
N ALA A 667 17.33 31.87 -51.40
CA ALA A 667 16.41 32.46 -52.38
C ALA A 667 16.95 32.35 -53.83
N ILE A 668 18.25 32.58 -54.04
CA ILE A 668 18.88 32.37 -55.35
C ILE A 668 18.79 30.90 -55.76
N LEU A 669 18.99 29.98 -54.81
CA LEU A 669 18.84 28.54 -55.03
C LEU A 669 17.40 28.19 -55.47
N PHE A 670 16.37 28.79 -54.88
CA PHE A 670 14.99 28.65 -55.36
C PHE A 670 14.78 29.19 -56.78
N VAL A 671 15.43 30.28 -57.17
CA VAL A 671 15.39 30.78 -58.56
C VAL A 671 16.02 29.77 -59.52
N VAL A 672 17.19 29.23 -59.18
CA VAL A 672 17.90 28.22 -59.98
C VAL A 672 17.05 26.95 -60.14
N PHE A 673 16.43 26.49 -59.05
CA PHE A 673 15.50 25.34 -59.06
C PHE A 673 14.08 25.69 -59.55
N ARG A 674 13.89 26.83 -60.22
CA ARG A 674 12.63 27.22 -60.89
C ARG A 674 11.42 27.32 -59.95
N ALA A 675 11.63 27.77 -58.72
CA ALA A 675 10.60 28.02 -57.71
C ALA A 675 10.44 29.54 -57.43
N PRO A 676 9.85 30.31 -58.36
CA PRO A 676 9.81 31.78 -58.26
C PRO A 676 9.01 32.31 -57.06
N ASP A 677 7.90 31.67 -56.69
CA ASP A 677 7.07 32.08 -55.55
C ASP A 677 7.80 31.87 -54.21
N LEU A 678 8.56 30.77 -54.08
CA LEU A 678 9.40 30.51 -52.91
C LEU A 678 10.57 31.51 -52.83
N ALA A 679 11.17 31.85 -53.96
CA ALA A 679 12.23 32.85 -54.01
C ALA A 679 11.73 34.24 -53.56
N LEU A 680 10.57 34.69 -54.06
CA LEU A 680 9.99 35.97 -53.69
C LEU A 680 9.67 36.04 -52.20
N THR A 681 9.00 35.01 -51.68
CA THR A 681 8.63 34.93 -50.26
C THR A 681 9.87 34.87 -49.37
N GLN A 682 10.88 34.08 -49.72
CA GLN A 682 12.13 33.97 -48.97
C GLN A 682 12.88 35.31 -48.90
N ILE A 683 12.96 36.06 -50.01
CA ILE A 683 13.59 37.40 -50.03
C ILE A 683 12.88 38.36 -49.08
N ILE A 684 11.55 38.41 -49.13
CA ILE A 684 10.75 39.30 -48.29
C ILE A 684 10.92 38.91 -46.82
N VAL A 685 10.78 37.62 -46.49
CA VAL A 685 10.90 37.12 -45.12
C VAL A 685 12.31 37.39 -44.57
N GLU A 686 13.37 37.08 -45.32
CA GLU A 686 14.75 37.31 -44.88
C GLU A 686 15.04 38.80 -44.66
N THR A 687 14.53 39.67 -45.53
CA THR A 687 14.66 41.12 -45.38
C THR A 687 13.97 41.59 -44.09
N VAL A 688 12.71 41.16 -43.87
CA VAL A 688 11.92 41.56 -42.69
C VAL A 688 12.54 41.02 -41.41
N THR A 689 12.94 39.75 -41.36
CA THR A 689 13.56 39.14 -40.17
C THR A 689 14.90 39.79 -39.86
N THR A 690 15.74 40.06 -40.87
CA THR A 690 17.02 40.76 -40.70
C THR A 690 16.81 42.14 -40.10
N VAL A 691 15.86 42.92 -40.64
CA VAL A 691 15.52 44.26 -40.12
C VAL A 691 14.99 44.17 -38.67
N LEU A 692 14.10 43.23 -38.39
CA LEU A 692 13.56 43.01 -37.03
C LEU A 692 14.64 42.60 -36.03
N PHE A 693 15.57 41.73 -36.44
CA PHE A 693 16.72 41.36 -35.61
C PHE A 693 17.59 42.57 -35.33
N LEU A 694 18.01 43.33 -36.36
CA LEU A 694 18.81 44.53 -36.18
C LEU A 694 18.14 45.55 -35.25
N LEU A 695 16.83 45.76 -35.40
CA LEU A 695 16.03 46.62 -34.52
C LEU A 695 16.01 46.10 -33.08
N CYS A 696 15.76 44.81 -32.87
CA CYS A 696 15.71 44.21 -31.52
C CYS A 696 17.08 44.28 -30.83
N PHE A 697 18.17 44.08 -31.57
CA PHE A 697 19.51 44.04 -31.00
C PHE A 697 20.05 45.40 -30.59
N TYR A 698 19.57 46.49 -31.18
CA TYR A 698 19.86 47.85 -30.72
C TYR A 698 19.50 48.04 -29.23
N TYR A 699 18.48 47.33 -28.75
CA TYR A 699 18.00 47.39 -27.36
C TYR A 699 18.62 46.35 -26.42
N LEU A 700 19.53 45.49 -26.89
CA LEU A 700 20.15 44.43 -26.10
C LEU A 700 21.58 44.81 -25.66
N PRO A 701 22.01 44.45 -24.44
CA PRO A 701 23.36 44.76 -23.96
C PRO A 701 24.42 44.10 -24.85
N GLU A 702 25.61 44.72 -24.93
CA GLU A 702 26.72 44.24 -25.76
C GLU A 702 27.01 42.74 -25.58
N TRP A 703 27.41 42.06 -26.66
CA TRP A 703 27.68 40.62 -26.63
C TRP A 703 28.87 40.32 -25.71
N ARG A 704 28.61 39.72 -24.55
CA ARG A 704 29.65 39.23 -23.65
C ARG A 704 30.05 37.81 -24.03
N SER A 705 31.35 37.58 -24.20
CA SER A 705 31.89 36.23 -24.37
C SER A 705 31.75 35.46 -23.06
N GLU A 706 30.90 34.45 -23.02
CA GLU A 706 30.83 33.51 -21.90
C GLU A 706 32.11 32.66 -21.85
N HIS A 707 32.81 32.63 -20.71
CA HIS A 707 33.94 31.72 -20.49
C HIS A 707 33.46 30.27 -20.42
N LYS A 708 33.35 29.61 -21.58
CA LYS A 708 32.97 28.20 -21.69
C LYS A 708 34.19 27.29 -21.63
N SER A 709 34.13 26.27 -20.78
CA SER A 709 35.12 25.18 -20.73
C SER A 709 35.29 24.52 -22.11
N ILE A 710 36.52 24.16 -22.46
CA ILE A 710 36.87 23.51 -23.73
C ILE A 710 36.08 22.20 -23.90
N SER A 711 35.96 21.41 -22.83
CA SER A 711 35.21 20.14 -22.83
C SER A 711 33.75 20.34 -23.23
N MET A 712 33.10 21.40 -22.74
CA MET A 712 31.71 21.71 -23.09
C MET A 712 31.58 22.07 -24.58
N ARG A 713 32.51 22.85 -25.14
CA ARG A 713 32.48 23.20 -26.56
C ARG A 713 32.66 21.98 -27.44
N VAL A 714 33.61 21.10 -27.07
CA VAL A 714 33.86 19.85 -27.79
C VAL A 714 32.61 18.96 -27.76
N ARG A 715 32.00 18.75 -26.59
CA ARG A 715 30.77 17.95 -26.47
C ARG A 715 29.63 18.51 -27.33
N ASN A 716 29.38 19.80 -27.27
CA ASN A 716 28.31 20.41 -28.07
C ASN A 716 28.62 20.36 -29.56
N GLY A 717 29.90 20.51 -29.94
CA GLY A 717 30.36 20.34 -31.31
C GLY A 717 30.12 18.92 -31.82
N ILE A 718 30.47 17.90 -31.04
CA ILE A 718 30.20 16.49 -31.38
C ILE A 718 28.70 16.25 -31.56
N ILE A 719 27.86 16.74 -30.65
CA ILE A 719 26.39 16.58 -30.76
C ILE A 719 25.88 17.25 -32.04
N ALA A 720 26.31 18.48 -32.33
CA ALA A 720 25.87 19.22 -33.51
C ALA A 720 26.31 18.53 -34.81
N VAL A 721 27.58 18.14 -34.91
CA VAL A 721 28.12 17.43 -36.09
C VAL A 721 27.41 16.10 -36.27
N THR A 722 27.26 15.31 -35.20
CA THR A 722 26.59 14.00 -35.28
C THR A 722 25.12 14.15 -35.67
N SER A 723 24.43 15.15 -35.13
CA SER A 723 23.03 15.44 -35.53
C SER A 723 22.94 15.79 -37.01
N GLY A 724 23.84 16.63 -37.52
CA GLY A 724 23.93 16.97 -38.93
C GLY A 724 24.20 15.75 -39.82
N VAL A 725 25.17 14.91 -39.43
CA VAL A 725 25.48 13.65 -40.13
C VAL A 725 24.27 12.72 -40.15
N VAL A 726 23.55 12.57 -39.04
CA VAL A 726 22.33 11.76 -38.98
C VAL A 726 21.28 12.27 -39.96
N VAL A 727 21.04 13.59 -40.00
CA VAL A 727 20.09 14.19 -40.97
C VAL A 727 20.54 13.95 -42.41
N ILE A 728 21.83 14.10 -42.72
CA ILE A 728 22.38 13.84 -44.05
C ILE A 728 22.19 12.37 -44.44
N VAL A 729 22.55 11.44 -43.56
CA VAL A 729 22.40 9.99 -43.81
C VAL A 729 20.94 9.65 -44.06
N VAL A 730 20.02 10.15 -43.23
CA VAL A 730 18.57 9.92 -43.43
C VAL A 730 18.10 10.50 -44.76
N ALA A 731 18.51 11.73 -45.12
CA ALA A 731 18.14 12.34 -46.38
C ALA A 731 18.61 11.52 -47.59
N LEU A 732 19.87 11.05 -47.57
CA LEU A 732 20.44 10.21 -48.63
C LEU A 732 19.75 8.84 -48.74
N LEU A 733 19.36 8.24 -47.61
CA LEU A 733 18.62 6.97 -47.60
C LEU A 733 17.22 7.12 -48.19
N VAL A 734 16.52 8.22 -47.86
CA VAL A 734 15.17 8.50 -48.36
C VAL A 734 15.19 8.80 -49.86
N GLN A 735 16.18 9.54 -50.35
CA GLN A 735 16.29 9.89 -51.77
C GLN A 735 16.35 8.66 -52.69
N GLY A 736 17.06 7.61 -52.27
CA GLY A 736 17.18 6.36 -53.02
C GLY A 736 15.94 5.45 -53.00
N HIS A 737 14.90 5.79 -52.22
CA HIS A 737 13.74 4.91 -52.00
C HIS A 737 12.41 5.64 -52.23
N SER A 738 11.98 5.76 -53.49
CA SER A 738 10.60 6.13 -53.83
C SER A 738 9.77 4.86 -54.07
N LEU A 739 8.88 4.54 -53.12
CA LEU A 739 7.99 3.37 -53.23
C LEU A 739 6.82 3.60 -54.20
N TYR A 740 6.49 4.86 -54.49
CA TYR A 740 5.34 5.24 -55.31
C TYR A 740 5.68 6.39 -56.27
N PRO A 741 5.06 6.43 -57.47
CA PRO A 741 5.15 7.57 -58.37
C PRO A 741 4.64 8.87 -57.72
N SER A 742 5.20 10.01 -58.13
CA SER A 742 4.75 11.32 -57.67
C SER A 742 3.30 11.61 -58.06
N ILE A 743 2.53 12.18 -57.13
CA ILE A 743 1.17 12.67 -57.39
C ILE A 743 1.14 14.01 -58.15
N SER A 744 2.30 14.59 -58.49
CA SER A 744 2.41 15.88 -59.16
C SER A 744 1.65 15.95 -60.49
N ILE A 745 1.50 14.82 -61.19
CA ILE A 745 0.77 14.71 -62.47
C ILE A 745 -0.68 15.19 -62.32
N TYR A 746 -1.32 14.92 -61.18
CA TYR A 746 -2.69 15.38 -60.93
C TYR A 746 -2.79 16.92 -60.97
N TYR A 747 -1.78 17.62 -60.43
CA TYR A 747 -1.76 19.07 -60.36
C TYR A 747 -1.44 19.76 -61.69
N GLU A 748 -1.03 19.03 -62.74
CA GLU A 748 -0.97 19.58 -64.10
C GLU A 748 -2.36 20.00 -64.62
N THR A 749 -3.43 19.44 -64.06
CA THR A 749 -4.82 19.80 -64.38
C THR A 749 -5.33 21.05 -63.65
N ALA A 750 -4.48 21.74 -62.88
CA ALA A 750 -4.82 22.92 -62.08
C ALA A 750 -5.53 24.03 -62.89
N SER A 751 -5.09 24.29 -64.12
CA SER A 751 -5.71 25.29 -65.00
C SER A 751 -7.13 24.93 -65.41
N ARG A 752 -7.44 23.63 -65.57
CA ARG A 752 -8.75 23.13 -65.95
C ARG A 752 -9.71 23.05 -64.76
N LEU A 753 -9.23 22.57 -63.61
CA LEU A 753 -10.09 22.29 -62.44
C LEU A 753 -10.31 23.53 -61.57
N ALA A 754 -9.28 24.36 -61.39
CA ALA A 754 -9.31 25.50 -60.48
C ALA A 754 -9.09 26.85 -61.19
N GLY A 755 -8.88 26.84 -62.51
CA GLY A 755 -8.75 28.06 -63.32
C GLY A 755 -7.41 28.80 -63.17
N GLY A 756 -6.44 28.24 -62.44
CA GLY A 756 -5.16 28.88 -62.16
C GLY A 756 -4.02 28.39 -63.06
N MET A 757 -3.25 29.32 -63.64
CA MET A 757 -2.03 28.99 -64.39
C MET A 757 -0.80 28.83 -63.48
N ASN A 758 -0.79 29.47 -62.31
CA ASN A 758 0.25 29.26 -61.31
C ASN A 758 -0.11 28.06 -60.44
N VAL A 759 0.56 26.93 -60.68
CA VAL A 759 0.29 25.66 -59.98
C VAL A 759 0.52 25.77 -58.48
N VAL A 760 1.58 26.45 -58.01
CA VAL A 760 1.89 26.58 -56.58
C VAL A 760 0.80 27.38 -55.87
N ASN A 761 0.44 28.55 -56.41
CA ASN A 761 -0.63 29.36 -55.83
C ASN A 761 -2.00 28.64 -55.89
N THR A 762 -2.25 27.85 -56.94
CA THR A 762 -3.49 27.07 -57.05
C THR A 762 -3.53 25.94 -56.02
N ILE A 763 -2.38 25.32 -55.72
CA ILE A 763 -2.29 24.33 -54.63
C ILE A 763 -2.57 24.99 -53.29
N LEU A 764 -1.92 26.12 -52.99
CA LEU A 764 -2.10 26.82 -51.70
C LEU A 764 -3.47 27.49 -51.57
N GLY A 765 -4.09 27.92 -52.66
CA GLY A 765 -5.34 28.67 -52.66
C GLY A 765 -6.60 27.85 -52.86
N ASP A 766 -6.49 26.66 -53.46
CA ASP A 766 -7.64 25.81 -53.80
C ASP A 766 -7.45 24.36 -53.34
N PHE A 767 -6.54 23.60 -53.95
CA PHE A 767 -6.40 22.15 -53.66
C PHE A 767 -6.05 21.84 -52.19
N ARG A 768 -5.22 22.68 -51.56
CA ARG A 768 -4.78 22.58 -50.16
C ARG A 768 -5.00 23.89 -49.39
N ALA A 769 -6.05 24.63 -49.76
CA ALA A 769 -6.42 25.91 -49.15
C ALA A 769 -6.56 25.86 -47.62
N PHE A 770 -6.93 24.70 -47.10
CA PHE A 770 -7.09 24.50 -45.66
C PHE A 770 -5.79 24.70 -44.87
N ASP A 771 -4.64 24.27 -45.42
CA ASP A 771 -3.34 24.43 -44.77
C ASP A 771 -2.97 25.92 -44.70
N THR A 772 -3.14 26.65 -45.81
CA THR A 772 -2.87 28.09 -45.90
C THR A 772 -3.77 28.91 -44.98
N MET A 773 -5.05 28.54 -44.83
CA MET A 773 -5.93 29.17 -43.85
C MET A 773 -5.39 29.05 -42.42
N LEU A 774 -4.85 27.89 -42.04
CA LEU A 774 -4.28 27.67 -40.72
C LEU A 774 -2.94 28.40 -40.53
N GLU A 775 -2.11 28.49 -41.56
CA GLU A 775 -0.87 29.29 -41.52
C GLU A 775 -1.16 30.78 -41.27
N VAL A 776 -2.17 31.33 -41.94
CA VAL A 776 -2.63 32.72 -41.71
C VAL A 776 -3.09 32.91 -40.25
N LEU A 777 -3.80 31.92 -39.69
CA LEU A 777 -4.19 31.95 -38.28
C LEU A 777 -2.97 31.91 -37.34
N VAL A 778 -1.92 31.13 -37.65
CA VAL A 778 -0.67 31.11 -36.87
C VAL A 778 -0.01 32.48 -36.87
N LEU A 779 0.10 33.13 -38.03
CA LEU A 779 0.64 34.49 -38.15
C LEU A 779 -0.20 35.51 -37.37
N PHE A 780 -1.52 35.40 -37.43
CA PHE A 780 -2.43 36.26 -36.66
C PHE A 780 -2.22 36.09 -35.15
N ILE A 781 -2.12 34.85 -34.67
CA ILE A 781 -1.85 34.55 -33.25
C ILE A 781 -0.47 35.05 -32.84
N ALA A 782 0.56 34.83 -33.66
CA ALA A 782 1.90 35.35 -33.39
C ALA A 782 1.89 36.88 -33.28
N GLY A 783 1.19 37.57 -34.20
CA GLY A 783 1.00 39.01 -34.17
C GLY A 783 0.28 39.49 -32.90
N LEU A 784 -0.83 38.85 -32.52
CA LEU A 784 -1.53 39.14 -31.26
C LEU A 784 -0.66 38.87 -30.03
N GLY A 785 0.14 37.81 -30.05
CA GLY A 785 1.08 37.46 -28.99
C GLY A 785 2.14 38.54 -28.79
N VAL A 786 2.75 39.00 -29.89
CA VAL A 786 3.71 40.12 -29.86
C VAL A 786 3.04 41.39 -29.35
N PHE A 787 1.85 41.74 -29.86
CA PHE A 787 1.10 42.91 -29.39
C PHE A 787 0.81 42.85 -27.89
N SER A 788 0.36 41.69 -27.40
CA SER A 788 0.09 41.45 -25.99
C SER A 788 1.35 41.57 -25.14
N LEU A 789 2.47 40.95 -25.52
CA LEU A 789 3.75 41.06 -24.79
C LEU A 789 4.27 42.50 -24.72
N VAL A 790 4.07 43.29 -25.77
CA VAL A 790 4.48 44.70 -25.81
C VAL A 790 3.59 45.59 -24.94
N LYS A 791 2.26 45.41 -25.01
CA LYS A 791 1.28 46.25 -24.29
C LYS A 791 1.13 45.87 -22.82
N LEU A 792 1.14 44.58 -22.52
CA LEU A 792 0.88 44.01 -21.20
C LEU A 792 2.18 43.94 -20.38
N ARG A 793 2.90 45.07 -20.30
CA ARG A 793 4.05 45.22 -19.39
C ARG A 793 3.55 45.27 -17.95
N ARG A 794 3.51 44.11 -17.30
CA ARG A 794 3.32 44.00 -15.84
C ARG A 794 4.46 44.79 -15.17
N LYS A 795 4.17 45.91 -14.51
CA LYS A 795 5.15 46.72 -13.74
C LYS A 795 6.00 45.75 -12.91
N LYS A 796 7.29 45.60 -13.24
CA LYS A 796 8.23 44.80 -12.48
C LYS A 796 8.32 45.38 -11.07
N GLY A 797 7.91 44.62 -10.06
CA GLY A 797 8.24 44.88 -8.65
C GLY A 797 9.68 44.51 -8.31
N ALA A 798 10.63 44.70 -9.24
CA ALA A 798 12.02 44.27 -9.12
C ALA A 798 13.03 45.43 -9.00
N ASP A 799 12.60 46.69 -9.09
CA ASP A 799 13.49 47.86 -8.99
C ASP A 799 13.67 48.35 -7.53
N ARG A 800 13.39 47.54 -6.52
CA ARG A 800 13.53 47.91 -5.09
C ARG A 800 14.69 47.21 -4.34
N ALA A 801 15.48 46.39 -5.02
CA ALA A 801 16.56 45.62 -4.39
C ALA A 801 17.99 46.05 -4.75
N GLU A 802 18.17 47.05 -5.63
CA GLU A 802 19.51 47.58 -5.96
C GLU A 802 19.77 48.99 -5.39
N GLU A 803 18.91 49.51 -4.51
CA GLU A 803 19.12 50.79 -3.81
C GLU A 803 19.06 50.69 -2.26
N LYS A 804 19.48 49.56 -1.68
CA LYS A 804 19.84 49.50 -0.25
C LYS A 804 21.08 48.67 0.01
#